data_AF-A0A9P6RR45-F1
#
_entry.id   AF-A0A9P6RR45-F1
#
_cell.length_a   1.000
_cell.length_b   1.000
_cell.length_c   1.000
_cell.angle_alpha   90.00
_cell.angle_beta   90.00
_cell.angle_gamma   90.00
#
_symmetry.space_group_name_H-M   'P 1'
#
loop_
_entity.id
_entity.type
_entity.pdbx_description
1 polymer ?
#
loop_
_entity_poly.entity_id
_entity_poly.type
_entity_poly.pdbx_seq_one_letter_code
_entity_poly.pdbx_strand_id
1 'polypeptide(L)'
;MVAGEASGDLLAAALIQQLTSRLPAASMYFGIGGPKMTALGFNARWPSEKLSVRGYVEALRNIPEILRIRSALKRQLLAAPPTVFVGIDAPDFNLGLEAQLRRAGIPTIHFISPSIWAWRGARIKKIQRATDLMLCLFPFEPEIYARAGVAARYVGHPLADVIPLVPNPVAARRRLDLPVTGPIIAVLPGSRRSEIALIAPTFLAAMALMQASEPGLRFILPAASAAIRAQLQPLIAKYPQLSLTVLEGDSHSALEAADAVLIASGTATLEAALYKKPMVISYQVPWLTAQIMKRQGYLPYVGLPNILAGRFVVPELLQHLATPDALARAMMEQLNDHANRDQLTQIFTQMHHTLKCDSAAVAADAITEFMQASQRQAAQFVAPLKLICGVDEAGRGPLAGPVVAAAVMLDASRPIEGLADSKTLSAKKRALLFDLICERALAFSIASASVDEIDRLNILHATMLAMQRAVETLPITPSLAKIDGNRCPPLKMQALAIVRGDALLPEISAASILAKVTRDRMLLELHAAHPEYGFAAHAGYGTPQHLAALKQHGPCIHHRRSFAPTYIMKTITARDNPFFKRLKQLAGALTRERRAGQALAEGLHLASTYLDTLGQPRFCIIAESTLSDHKMQHSLQPVISRIELARMVVLSDTLFAQLSTLARAAQGGNVIFLIDIPAPELSQKITRDCIILDGVQDADSHNATSIYQQDLIKPFAWIWGNEGAGVSATWREHAAHSVTIPQPGGMESINVAAAAANSKVGKKAIKKARKKASKKVRKKPWKIKEIMGLSDRDCEGLFVHHAITPE
;
A
#
# COMPACT_ATOMS: atom_id res chain seq x y z
N MET A 1 12.67 26.39 3.15
CA MET A 1 12.99 25.22 3.99
C MET A 1 12.24 25.35 5.32
N VAL A 2 11.92 24.24 5.99
CA VAL A 2 11.26 24.25 7.32
C VAL A 2 11.96 23.28 8.25
N ALA A 3 12.63 23.82 9.28
CA ALA A 3 13.16 23.06 10.41
C ALA A 3 12.27 23.27 11.65
N GLY A 4 11.84 22.18 12.28
CA GLY A 4 10.92 22.22 13.43
C GLY A 4 11.59 22.20 14.82
N GLU A 5 12.88 21.87 14.89
CA GLU A 5 13.63 21.66 16.13
C GLU A 5 15.10 22.06 15.94
N ALA A 6 15.85 22.17 17.04
CA ALA A 6 17.27 22.55 17.03
C ALA A 6 18.17 21.56 16.27
N SER A 7 17.83 20.27 16.27
CA SER A 7 18.48 19.24 15.44
C SER A 7 18.27 19.51 13.95
N GLY A 8 17.04 19.84 13.56
CA GLY A 8 16.70 20.26 12.20
C GLY A 8 17.44 21.53 11.77
N ASP A 9 17.57 22.53 12.66
CA ASP A 9 18.33 23.77 12.40
C ASP A 9 19.81 23.49 12.12
N LEU A 10 20.44 22.61 12.90
CA LEU A 10 21.83 22.18 12.65
C LEU A 10 21.99 21.52 11.28
N LEU A 11 21.11 20.58 10.94
CA LEU A 11 21.18 19.84 9.67
C LEU A 11 20.89 20.74 8.48
N ALA A 12 19.91 21.62 8.61
CA ALA A 12 19.58 22.62 7.62
C ALA A 12 20.74 23.59 7.38
N ALA A 13 21.43 24.03 8.43
CA ALA A 13 22.57 24.91 8.32
C ALA A 13 23.73 24.26 7.54
N ALA A 14 24.09 23.03 7.88
CA ALA A 14 25.10 22.27 7.12
C ALA A 14 24.69 22.08 5.65
N LEU A 15 23.41 21.80 5.40
CA LEU A 15 22.87 21.68 4.05
C LEU A 15 22.92 23.01 3.29
N ILE A 16 22.59 24.15 3.91
CA ILE A 16 22.65 25.47 3.27
C ILE A 16 24.09 25.82 2.86
N GLN A 17 25.09 25.50 3.70
CA GLN A 17 26.49 25.70 3.35
C GLN A 17 26.86 24.93 2.06
N GLN A 18 26.49 23.64 2.00
CA GLN A 18 26.76 22.80 0.83
C GLN A 18 25.99 23.25 -0.41
N LEU A 19 24.73 23.67 -0.27
CA LEU A 19 23.92 24.21 -1.37
C LEU A 19 24.45 25.55 -1.90
N THR A 20 24.97 26.41 -1.02
CA THR A 20 25.48 27.74 -1.42
C THR A 20 26.69 27.62 -2.34
N SER A 21 27.51 26.56 -2.20
CA SER A 21 28.60 26.26 -3.12
C SER A 21 28.15 25.71 -4.48
N ARG A 22 26.92 25.19 -4.59
CA ARG A 22 26.39 24.47 -5.77
C ARG A 22 25.35 25.28 -6.55
N LEU A 23 24.68 26.23 -5.89
CA LEU A 23 23.62 27.03 -6.47
C LEU A 23 24.13 28.43 -6.84
N PRO A 24 23.46 29.14 -7.78
CA PRO A 24 23.84 30.50 -8.16
C PRO A 24 23.87 31.44 -6.94
N ALA A 25 24.77 32.42 -6.93
CA ALA A 25 24.95 33.36 -5.82
C ALA A 25 23.68 34.17 -5.46
N ALA A 26 22.74 34.33 -6.40
CA ALA A 26 21.45 35.00 -6.18
C ALA A 26 20.39 34.11 -5.48
N SER A 27 20.73 32.88 -5.10
CA SER A 27 19.80 31.94 -4.48
C SER A 27 19.35 32.43 -3.10
N MET A 28 18.05 32.39 -2.85
CA MET A 28 17.45 32.82 -1.59
C MET A 28 16.93 31.63 -0.78
N TYR A 29 17.30 31.57 0.51
CA TYR A 29 16.79 30.58 1.44
C TYR A 29 15.86 31.24 2.46
N PHE A 30 14.63 30.73 2.58
CA PHE A 30 13.64 31.29 3.51
C PHE A 30 12.66 30.23 4.03
N GLY A 31 11.95 30.57 5.11
CA GLY A 31 10.90 29.74 5.69
C GLY A 31 10.92 29.76 7.22
N ILE A 32 10.98 28.58 7.84
CA ILE A 32 11.07 28.44 9.30
C ILE A 32 12.43 27.83 9.63
N GLY A 33 13.20 28.51 10.47
CA GLY A 33 14.57 28.11 10.81
C GLY A 33 15.00 28.66 12.16
N GLY A 34 16.10 28.15 12.68
CA GLY A 34 16.68 28.59 13.94
C GLY A 34 17.89 29.52 13.74
N PRO A 35 18.64 29.78 14.82
CA PRO A 35 19.79 30.66 14.80
C PRO A 35 20.91 30.21 13.84
N LYS A 36 21.15 28.90 13.70
CA LYS A 36 22.25 28.40 12.85
C LYS A 36 21.97 28.61 11.37
N MET A 37 20.73 28.39 10.93
CA MET A 37 20.32 28.74 9.57
C MET A 37 20.41 30.24 9.34
N THR A 38 19.95 31.06 10.29
CA THR A 38 19.92 32.53 10.16
C THR A 38 21.33 33.10 10.01
N ALA A 39 22.32 32.54 10.72
CA ALA A 39 23.73 32.92 10.60
C ALA A 39 24.33 32.74 9.20
N LEU A 40 23.69 31.90 8.35
CA LEU A 40 24.09 31.64 6.96
C LEU A 40 23.27 32.43 5.94
N GLY A 41 22.56 33.48 6.39
CA GLY A 41 21.73 34.32 5.51
C GLY A 41 20.33 33.74 5.23
N PHE A 42 19.88 32.73 5.99
CA PHE A 42 18.52 32.22 5.88
C PHE A 42 17.50 33.24 6.42
N ASN A 43 16.50 33.58 5.60
CA ASN A 43 15.39 34.45 6.01
C ASN A 43 14.34 33.65 6.81
N ALA A 44 14.53 33.60 8.12
CA ALA A 44 13.59 32.99 9.07
C ALA A 44 12.35 33.88 9.25
N ARG A 45 11.25 33.53 8.57
CA ARG A 45 9.94 34.18 8.73
C ARG A 45 9.31 33.88 10.09
N TRP A 46 9.63 32.71 10.64
CA TRP A 46 9.32 32.33 12.01
C TRP A 46 10.51 31.58 12.62
N PRO A 47 10.75 31.77 13.93
CA PRO A 47 11.73 31.00 14.68
C PRO A 47 11.29 29.54 14.83
N SER A 48 12.22 28.59 14.67
CA SER A 48 11.98 27.14 14.80
C SER A 48 11.40 26.73 16.17
N GLU A 49 11.71 27.50 17.21
CA GLU A 49 11.27 27.30 18.59
C GLU A 49 9.74 27.31 18.72
N LYS A 50 9.03 28.03 17.84
CA LYS A 50 7.56 28.05 17.79
C LYS A 50 6.95 26.73 17.34
N LEU A 51 7.72 25.90 16.63
CA LEU A 51 7.32 24.54 16.27
C LEU A 51 7.79 23.49 17.28
N SER A 52 8.78 23.85 18.12
CA SER A 52 9.29 22.95 19.15
C SER A 52 8.27 22.82 20.29
N VAL A 53 7.85 21.60 20.55
CA VAL A 53 6.84 21.31 21.57
C VAL A 53 7.49 20.49 22.69
N ARG A 54 7.67 21.11 23.87
CA ARG A 54 8.30 20.46 25.03
C ARG A 54 7.27 19.75 25.91
N GLY A 55 6.61 18.73 25.35
CA GLY A 55 5.74 17.80 26.07
C GLY A 55 4.25 17.89 25.73
N TYR A 56 3.47 16.90 26.18
CA TYR A 56 2.08 16.68 25.73
C TYR A 56 1.09 17.82 26.05
N VAL A 57 1.26 18.53 27.17
CA VAL A 57 0.35 19.61 27.59
C VAL A 57 0.65 20.92 26.87
N GLU A 58 1.94 21.25 26.69
CA GLU A 58 2.37 22.38 25.85
C GLU A 58 2.05 22.12 24.37
N ALA A 59 2.09 20.85 23.94
CA ALA A 59 1.66 20.44 22.60
C ALA A 59 0.25 20.90 22.31
N LEU A 60 -0.70 20.55 23.19
CA LEU A 60 -2.12 20.84 23.04
C LEU A 60 -2.41 22.35 23.05
N ARG A 61 -1.68 23.13 23.87
CA ARG A 61 -1.84 24.60 23.94
C ARG A 61 -1.30 25.30 22.70
N ASN A 62 -0.24 24.77 22.08
CA ASN A 62 0.42 25.41 20.94
C ASN A 62 -0.14 24.95 19.57
N ILE A 63 -1.02 23.93 19.51
CA ILE A 63 -1.63 23.46 18.25
C ILE A 63 -2.26 24.59 17.42
N PRO A 64 -3.09 25.50 18.00
CA PRO A 64 -3.71 26.57 17.21
C PRO A 64 -2.68 27.49 16.56
N GLU A 65 -1.61 27.85 17.29
CA GLU A 65 -0.52 28.67 16.76
C GLU A 65 0.22 27.94 15.63
N ILE A 66 0.59 26.68 15.84
CA ILE A 66 1.28 25.85 14.84
C ILE A 66 0.45 25.73 13.56
N LEU A 67 -0.87 25.51 13.67
CA LEU A 67 -1.77 25.44 12.52
C LEU A 67 -1.90 26.80 11.80
N ARG A 68 -1.91 27.91 12.55
CA ARG A 68 -1.91 29.27 12.00
C ARG A 68 -0.62 29.56 11.24
N ILE A 69 0.54 29.20 11.80
CA ILE A 69 1.86 29.33 11.16
C ILE A 69 1.88 28.51 9.87
N ARG A 70 1.47 27.23 9.92
CA ARG A 70 1.43 26.36 8.72
C ARG A 70 0.55 26.95 7.62
N SER A 71 -0.61 27.49 7.99
CA SER A 71 -1.56 28.09 7.04
C SER A 71 -1.05 29.40 6.46
N ALA A 72 -0.37 30.23 7.26
CA ALA A 72 0.27 31.46 6.81
C ALA A 72 1.43 31.17 5.86
N LEU A 73 2.33 30.24 6.23
CA LEU A 73 3.44 29.82 5.39
C LEU A 73 2.95 29.24 4.06
N LYS A 74 1.94 28.37 4.09
CA LYS A 74 1.32 27.85 2.86
C LYS A 74 0.86 28.97 1.94
N ARG A 75 0.11 29.96 2.45
CA ARG A 75 -0.38 31.09 1.64
C ARG A 75 0.76 31.86 1.00
N GLN A 76 1.83 32.13 1.75
CA GLN A 76 3.02 32.80 1.24
C GLN A 76 3.71 31.99 0.13
N LEU A 77 3.91 30.69 0.35
CA LEU A 77 4.55 29.80 -0.62
C LEU A 77 3.71 29.58 -1.88
N LEU A 78 2.38 29.67 -1.79
CA LEU A 78 1.52 29.61 -2.98
C LEU A 78 1.48 30.94 -3.75
N ALA A 79 1.61 32.08 -3.05
CA ALA A 79 1.66 33.39 -3.68
C ALA A 79 3.01 33.68 -4.35
N ALA A 80 4.10 33.19 -3.76
CA ALA A 80 5.46 33.27 -4.29
C ALA A 80 6.11 31.87 -4.25
N PRO A 81 5.85 31.02 -5.28
CA PRO A 81 6.31 29.64 -5.30
C PRO A 81 7.84 29.54 -5.32
N PRO A 82 8.46 28.79 -4.39
CA PRO A 82 9.89 28.49 -4.47
C PRO A 82 10.16 27.48 -5.58
N THR A 83 11.41 27.42 -6.04
CA THR A 83 11.87 26.38 -6.98
C THR A 83 11.73 24.98 -6.40
N VAL A 84 11.99 24.84 -5.10
CA VAL A 84 11.81 23.59 -4.35
C VAL A 84 11.49 23.91 -2.89
N PHE A 85 10.60 23.12 -2.29
CA PHE A 85 10.36 23.13 -0.86
C PHE A 85 11.08 21.95 -0.20
N VAL A 86 11.90 22.22 0.83
CA VAL A 86 12.56 21.19 1.64
C VAL A 86 11.99 21.22 3.06
N GLY A 87 11.28 20.17 3.45
CA GLY A 87 10.88 19.92 4.84
C GLY A 87 11.98 19.12 5.55
N ILE A 88 12.46 19.60 6.70
CA ILE A 88 13.56 19.00 7.45
C ILE A 88 13.00 18.45 8.75
N ASP A 89 12.97 17.13 8.85
CA ASP A 89 12.31 16.40 9.94
C ASP A 89 10.86 16.89 10.16
N ALA A 90 10.36 16.84 11.40
CA ALA A 90 9.04 17.30 11.81
C ALA A 90 7.90 16.81 10.89
N PRO A 91 7.80 15.48 10.62
CA PRO A 91 6.89 14.92 9.62
C PRO A 91 5.40 15.19 9.91
N ASP A 92 5.03 15.45 11.16
CA ASP A 92 3.66 15.79 11.53
C ASP A 92 3.26 17.21 11.06
N PHE A 93 4.23 18.13 10.98
CA PHE A 93 4.07 19.46 10.39
C PHE A 93 4.28 19.43 8.86
N ASN A 94 5.47 18.97 8.44
CA ASN A 94 6.00 19.09 7.08
C ASN A 94 5.22 18.27 6.05
N LEU A 95 4.97 16.98 6.28
CA LEU A 95 4.25 16.14 5.31
C LEU A 95 2.84 16.66 4.97
N GLY A 96 2.21 17.39 5.91
CA GLY A 96 0.89 18.00 5.69
C GLY A 96 0.95 19.24 4.81
N LEU A 97 2.01 20.05 4.94
CA LEU A 97 2.29 21.22 4.12
C LEU A 97 2.76 20.80 2.73
N GLU A 98 3.73 19.88 2.66
CA GLU A 98 4.28 19.32 1.43
C GLU A 98 3.19 18.76 0.52
N ALA A 99 2.27 17.94 1.05
CA ALA A 99 1.16 17.40 0.26
C ALA A 99 0.23 18.48 -0.32
N GLN A 100 0.20 19.68 0.25
CA GLN A 100 -0.58 20.80 -0.28
C GLN A 100 0.21 21.59 -1.33
N LEU A 101 1.51 21.80 -1.10
CA LEU A 101 2.41 22.47 -2.05
C LEU A 101 2.60 21.63 -3.32
N ARG A 102 2.83 20.33 -3.16
CA ARG A 102 2.98 19.39 -4.28
C ARG A 102 1.76 19.33 -5.17
N ARG A 103 0.56 19.33 -4.58
CA ARG A 103 -0.71 19.42 -5.33
C ARG A 103 -0.86 20.72 -6.12
N ALA A 104 -0.20 21.79 -5.70
CA ALA A 104 -0.14 23.06 -6.42
C ALA A 104 1.02 23.13 -7.43
N GLY A 105 1.75 22.03 -7.65
CA GLY A 105 2.85 21.95 -8.61
C GLY A 105 4.21 22.42 -8.08
N ILE A 106 4.35 22.72 -6.79
CA ILE A 106 5.64 23.07 -6.18
C ILE A 106 6.39 21.78 -5.81
N PRO A 107 7.60 21.54 -6.33
CA PRO A 107 8.37 20.34 -6.01
C PRO A 107 8.71 20.25 -4.52
N THR A 108 8.54 19.07 -3.92
CA THR A 108 8.74 18.86 -2.47
C THR A 108 9.77 17.77 -2.17
N ILE A 109 10.72 18.09 -1.31
CA ILE A 109 11.73 17.17 -0.79
C ILE A 109 11.55 17.07 0.73
N HIS A 110 11.61 15.85 1.26
CA HIS A 110 11.63 15.64 2.70
C HIS A 110 13.00 15.11 3.12
N PHE A 111 13.67 15.85 4.00
CA PHE A 111 14.97 15.49 4.54
C PHE A 111 14.81 14.90 5.93
N ILE A 112 15.35 13.68 6.11
CA ILE A 112 15.17 12.77 7.24
C ILE A 112 13.89 11.97 7.09
N SER A 113 14.05 10.78 6.51
CA SER A 113 13.02 9.74 6.48
C SER A 113 12.43 9.51 7.89
N PRO A 114 11.11 9.66 8.08
CA PRO A 114 10.49 9.24 9.32
C PRO A 114 10.61 7.72 9.44
N SER A 115 10.89 7.20 10.64
CA SER A 115 11.07 5.76 10.91
C SER A 115 9.77 4.94 10.80
N ILE A 116 9.15 4.93 9.61
CA ILE A 116 7.88 4.26 9.30
C ILE A 116 7.99 2.74 9.43
N TRP A 117 9.20 2.21 9.24
CA TRP A 117 9.55 0.80 9.39
C TRP A 117 9.49 0.32 10.85
N ALA A 118 9.60 1.23 11.82
CA ALA A 118 9.60 0.88 13.23
C ALA A 118 8.19 0.80 13.85
N TRP A 119 7.28 1.73 13.52
CA TRP A 119 5.99 1.81 14.22
C TRP A 119 4.83 2.52 13.47
N ARG A 120 5.01 2.94 12.20
CA ARG A 120 4.03 3.77 11.46
C ARG A 120 3.93 3.45 9.96
N GLY A 121 3.87 2.18 9.56
CA GLY A 121 3.82 1.77 8.15
C GLY A 121 2.70 2.43 7.32
N ALA A 122 1.53 2.70 7.92
CA ALA A 122 0.42 3.39 7.25
C ALA A 122 0.76 4.82 6.76
N ARG A 123 1.79 5.45 7.34
CA ARG A 123 2.27 6.79 6.97
C ARG A 123 2.85 6.83 5.55
N ILE A 124 3.25 5.70 4.98
CA ILE A 124 3.77 5.64 3.61
C ILE A 124 2.81 6.27 2.59
N LYS A 125 1.49 6.11 2.77
CA LYS A 125 0.45 6.74 1.92
C LYS A 125 0.45 8.26 2.01
N LYS A 126 0.78 8.82 3.18
CA LYS A 126 0.90 10.28 3.37
C LYS A 126 2.16 10.78 2.67
N ILE A 127 3.28 10.07 2.83
CA ILE A 127 4.55 10.39 2.18
C ILE A 127 4.40 10.37 0.66
N GLN A 128 3.77 9.31 0.11
CA GLN A 128 3.51 9.18 -1.33
C GLN A 128 2.75 10.36 -1.92
N ARG A 129 1.88 11.03 -1.15
CA ARG A 129 1.15 12.23 -1.58
C ARG A 129 1.91 13.53 -1.30
N ALA A 130 2.88 13.49 -0.39
CA ALA A 130 3.57 14.66 0.14
C ALA A 130 4.87 14.97 -0.59
N THR A 131 5.66 13.95 -0.95
CA THR A 131 7.07 14.13 -1.32
C THR A 131 7.35 13.67 -2.75
N ASP A 132 8.08 14.49 -3.52
CA ASP A 132 8.68 14.09 -4.79
C ASP A 132 10.01 13.34 -4.61
N LEU A 133 10.80 13.73 -3.59
CA LEU A 133 12.04 13.05 -3.21
C LEU A 133 12.14 12.90 -1.68
N MET A 134 12.50 11.71 -1.22
CA MET A 134 12.81 11.42 0.18
C MET A 134 14.33 11.26 0.37
N LEU A 135 14.93 12.00 1.31
CA LEU A 135 16.33 11.82 1.69
C LEU A 135 16.41 10.96 2.96
N CYS A 136 16.95 9.76 2.78
CA CYS A 136 16.97 8.66 3.75
C CYS A 136 18.30 8.60 4.51
N LEU A 137 18.23 8.35 5.82
CA LEU A 137 19.41 8.28 6.69
C LEU A 137 20.00 6.89 6.80
N PHE A 138 19.26 5.85 6.39
CA PHE A 138 19.70 4.46 6.46
C PHE A 138 19.65 3.78 5.08
N PRO A 139 20.60 2.88 4.78
CA PRO A 139 20.78 2.32 3.43
C PRO A 139 19.62 1.41 2.98
N PHE A 140 18.85 0.84 3.91
CA PHE A 140 17.69 -0.01 3.61
C PHE A 140 16.40 0.79 3.34
N GLU A 141 16.36 2.08 3.69
CA GLU A 141 15.14 2.88 3.56
C GLU A 141 14.72 3.17 2.11
N PRO A 142 15.63 3.46 1.15
CA PRO A 142 15.25 3.72 -0.23
C PRO A 142 14.40 2.60 -0.84
N GLU A 143 14.69 1.34 -0.52
CA GLU A 143 13.93 0.21 -1.05
C GLU A 143 12.48 0.19 -0.53
N ILE A 144 12.27 0.59 0.73
CA ILE A 144 10.93 0.73 1.33
C ILE A 144 10.10 1.76 0.56
N TYR A 145 10.71 2.88 0.18
CA TYR A 145 10.06 3.93 -0.57
C TYR A 145 9.86 3.57 -2.05
N ALA A 146 10.82 2.87 -2.66
CA ALA A 146 10.72 2.38 -4.03
C ALA A 146 9.50 1.46 -4.22
N ARG A 147 9.25 0.54 -3.27
CA ARG A 147 8.05 -0.32 -3.26
C ARG A 147 6.74 0.46 -3.17
N ALA A 148 6.77 1.69 -2.67
CA ALA A 148 5.63 2.60 -2.59
C ALA A 148 5.56 3.61 -3.76
N GLY A 149 6.46 3.51 -4.74
CA GLY A 149 6.55 4.44 -5.87
C GLY A 149 7.00 5.85 -5.47
N VAL A 150 7.79 5.98 -4.40
CA VAL A 150 8.36 7.26 -3.95
C VAL A 150 9.86 7.25 -4.24
N ALA A 151 10.35 8.26 -4.97
CA ALA A 151 11.78 8.40 -5.20
C ALA A 151 12.48 8.70 -3.86
N ALA A 152 13.56 7.97 -3.59
CA ALA A 152 14.30 8.09 -2.36
C ALA A 152 15.79 7.95 -2.60
N ARG A 153 16.60 8.72 -1.87
CA ARG A 153 18.06 8.72 -1.95
C ARG A 153 18.63 8.49 -0.57
N TYR A 154 19.54 7.53 -0.45
CA TYR A 154 20.32 7.37 0.76
C TYR A 154 21.39 8.46 0.85
N VAL A 155 21.44 9.17 1.98
CA VAL A 155 22.35 10.31 2.20
C VAL A 155 23.25 10.12 3.41
N GLY A 156 23.37 8.91 3.96
CA GLY A 156 24.13 8.68 5.18
C GLY A 156 23.49 9.28 6.43
N HIS A 157 24.13 9.10 7.57
CA HIS A 157 23.63 9.56 8.87
C HIS A 157 24.53 10.66 9.44
N PRO A 158 24.01 11.89 9.70
CA PRO A 158 24.83 13.03 10.14
C PRO A 158 25.70 12.78 11.39
N LEU A 159 25.21 11.97 12.33
CA LEU A 159 26.00 11.59 13.51
C LEU A 159 27.31 10.83 13.16
N ALA A 160 27.33 10.04 12.09
CA ALA A 160 28.54 9.36 11.64
C ALA A 160 29.55 10.32 11.00
N ASP A 161 29.11 11.49 10.55
CA ASP A 161 30.01 12.53 10.06
C ASP A 161 30.71 13.26 11.22
N VAL A 162 29.98 13.48 12.32
CA VAL A 162 30.46 14.22 13.51
C VAL A 162 31.27 13.34 14.46
N ILE A 163 30.87 12.09 14.68
CA ILE A 163 31.56 11.19 15.61
C ILE A 163 32.87 10.70 14.96
N PRO A 164 34.02 10.72 15.66
CA PRO A 164 35.27 10.22 15.11
C PRO A 164 35.20 8.71 14.87
N LEU A 165 35.82 8.25 13.79
CA LEU A 165 35.87 6.82 13.46
C LEU A 165 36.61 6.01 14.54
N VAL A 166 37.66 6.60 15.11
CA VAL A 166 38.46 6.07 16.22
C VAL A 166 38.26 6.99 17.44
N PRO A 167 37.39 6.61 18.38
CA PRO A 167 37.20 7.35 19.63
C PRO A 167 38.45 7.34 20.52
N ASN A 168 38.57 8.32 21.41
CA ASN A 168 39.64 8.41 22.41
C ASN A 168 39.07 8.40 23.85
N PRO A 169 38.82 7.20 24.44
CA PRO A 169 38.25 7.07 25.77
C PRO A 169 39.08 7.73 26.86
N VAL A 170 40.41 7.69 26.75
CA VAL A 170 41.33 8.27 27.75
C VAL A 170 41.20 9.79 27.78
N ALA A 171 41.13 10.44 26.61
CA ALA A 171 40.92 11.89 26.54
C ALA A 171 39.54 12.28 27.09
N ALA A 172 38.49 11.52 26.76
CA ALA A 172 37.14 11.77 27.29
C ALA A 172 37.08 11.62 28.82
N ARG A 173 37.73 10.59 29.38
CA ARG A 173 37.84 10.40 30.83
C ARG A 173 38.53 11.58 31.51
N ARG A 174 39.65 12.07 30.95
CA ARG A 174 40.34 13.27 31.47
C ARG A 174 39.46 14.52 31.42
N ARG A 175 38.71 14.75 30.33
CA ARG A 175 37.78 15.88 30.21
C ARG A 175 36.66 15.84 31.26
N LEU A 176 36.22 14.64 31.64
CA LEU A 176 35.15 14.41 32.60
C LEU A 176 35.63 14.21 34.04
N ASP A 177 36.92 14.37 34.32
CA ASP A 177 37.55 14.10 35.62
C ASP A 177 37.26 12.68 36.15
N LEU A 178 37.30 11.70 35.24
CA LEU A 178 37.11 10.28 35.53
C LEU A 178 38.47 9.55 35.56
N PRO A 179 38.60 8.49 36.37
CA PRO A 179 39.81 7.67 36.37
C PRO A 179 40.09 7.09 34.99
N VAL A 180 41.36 7.14 34.59
CA VAL A 180 41.81 6.62 33.29
C VAL A 180 41.71 5.10 33.22
N THR A 181 41.81 4.41 34.38
CA THR A 181 41.76 2.95 34.51
C THR A 181 40.50 2.50 35.25
N GLY A 182 40.11 1.24 35.04
CA GLY A 182 38.96 0.62 35.69
C GLY A 182 37.67 0.73 34.85
N PRO A 183 36.70 -0.16 35.10
CA PRO A 183 35.50 -0.26 34.27
C PRO A 183 34.52 0.88 34.55
N ILE A 184 34.05 1.52 33.47
CA ILE A 184 33.05 2.59 33.53
C ILE A 184 31.84 2.22 32.66
N ILE A 185 30.64 2.22 33.23
CA ILE A 185 29.39 2.03 32.48
C ILE A 185 28.67 3.36 32.33
N ALA A 186 28.38 3.74 31.09
CA ALA A 186 27.45 4.84 30.83
C ALA A 186 26.00 4.37 30.94
N VAL A 187 25.17 5.13 31.64
CA VAL A 187 23.76 4.80 31.87
C VAL A 187 22.89 5.90 31.30
N LEU A 188 22.10 5.58 30.28
CA LEU A 188 21.25 6.53 29.56
C LEU A 188 19.78 6.10 29.70
N PRO A 189 19.09 6.49 30.79
CA PRO A 189 17.73 6.03 31.09
C PRO A 189 16.62 6.67 30.22
N GLY A 190 16.97 7.65 29.39
CA GLY A 190 16.06 8.33 28.47
C GLY A 190 16.19 9.85 28.53
N SER A 191 15.54 10.53 27.59
CA SER A 191 15.54 12.00 27.49
C SER A 191 14.21 12.62 27.93
N ARG A 192 13.15 11.79 28.06
CA ARG A 192 11.80 12.24 28.39
C ARG A 192 11.40 11.90 29.82
N ARG A 193 10.61 12.77 30.44
CA ARG A 193 10.09 12.58 31.81
C ARG A 193 9.43 11.21 32.03
N SER A 194 8.65 10.74 31.05
CA SER A 194 7.99 9.43 31.13
C SER A 194 8.96 8.25 31.01
N GLU A 195 10.04 8.39 30.25
CA GLU A 195 11.10 7.38 30.17
C GLU A 195 11.84 7.30 31.50
N ILE A 196 12.21 8.45 32.09
CA ILE A 196 12.85 8.49 33.41
C ILE A 196 11.97 7.81 34.47
N ALA A 197 10.68 8.12 34.51
CA ALA A 197 9.77 7.53 35.49
C ALA A 197 9.63 6.00 35.37
N LEU A 198 9.73 5.44 34.17
CA LEU A 198 9.53 4.00 33.91
C LEU A 198 10.83 3.20 33.90
N ILE A 199 11.93 3.79 33.43
CA ILE A 199 13.19 3.08 33.12
C ILE A 199 14.24 3.31 34.20
N ALA A 200 14.40 4.55 34.67
CA ALA A 200 15.47 4.90 35.61
C ALA A 200 15.43 4.08 36.93
N PRO A 201 14.28 3.80 37.56
CA PRO A 201 14.24 2.98 38.78
C PRO A 201 14.84 1.58 38.58
N THR A 202 14.54 0.95 37.44
CA THR A 202 15.05 -0.39 37.11
C THR A 202 16.53 -0.36 36.75
N PHE A 203 17.00 0.69 36.07
CA PHE A 203 18.42 0.88 35.78
C PHE A 203 19.23 1.08 37.05
N LEU A 204 18.78 1.94 37.97
CA LEU A 204 19.45 2.18 39.25
C LEU A 204 19.51 0.91 40.12
N ALA A 205 18.45 0.11 40.13
CA ALA A 205 18.45 -1.19 40.81
C ALA A 205 19.48 -2.15 40.18
N ALA A 206 19.57 -2.21 38.85
CA ALA A 206 20.57 -3.01 38.15
C ALA A 206 22.01 -2.53 38.45
N MET A 207 22.24 -1.22 38.49
CA MET A 207 23.52 -0.61 38.88
C MET A 207 23.94 -1.03 40.29
N ALA A 208 22.99 -1.05 41.24
CA ALA A 208 23.28 -1.46 42.60
C ALA A 208 23.72 -2.93 42.68
N LEU A 209 23.07 -3.81 41.89
CA LEU A 209 23.48 -5.22 41.78
C LEU A 209 24.89 -5.36 41.16
N MET A 210 25.17 -4.61 40.09
CA MET A 210 26.49 -4.61 39.43
C MET A 210 27.60 -4.08 40.35
N GLN A 211 27.36 -2.99 41.09
CA GLN A 211 28.33 -2.44 42.05
C GLN A 211 28.61 -3.42 43.20
N ALA A 212 27.58 -4.14 43.66
CA ALA A 212 27.74 -5.14 44.71
C ALA A 212 28.59 -6.33 44.25
N SER A 213 28.47 -6.75 42.99
CA SER A 213 29.33 -7.81 42.41
C SER A 213 30.74 -7.32 42.09
N GLU A 214 30.89 -6.09 41.62
CA GLU A 214 32.19 -5.49 41.28
C GLU A 214 32.35 -4.10 41.93
N PRO A 215 32.91 -4.03 43.15
CA PRO A 215 33.04 -2.79 43.91
C PRO A 215 33.86 -1.69 43.22
N GLY A 216 34.75 -2.06 42.29
CA GLY A 216 35.56 -1.12 41.49
C GLY A 216 34.82 -0.48 40.31
N LEU A 217 33.60 -0.93 40.00
CA LEU A 217 32.80 -0.41 38.90
C LEU A 217 32.37 1.04 39.15
N ARG A 218 32.36 1.85 38.09
CA ARG A 218 31.86 3.23 38.15
C ARG A 218 30.78 3.46 37.11
N PHE A 219 29.88 4.37 37.41
CA PHE A 219 28.79 4.75 36.53
C PHE A 219 28.84 6.22 36.16
N ILE A 220 28.46 6.52 34.94
CA ILE A 220 28.26 7.89 34.48
C ILE A 220 26.87 8.02 33.86
N LEU A 221 26.13 9.06 34.25
CA LEU A 221 24.75 9.25 33.82
C LEU A 221 24.57 10.68 33.28
N PRO A 222 24.54 10.86 31.95
CA PRO A 222 24.24 12.15 31.35
C PRO A 222 22.74 12.43 31.41
N ALA A 223 22.34 13.44 32.19
CA ALA A 223 20.97 13.93 32.24
C ALA A 223 20.72 14.91 31.08
N ALA A 224 19.77 14.59 30.19
CA ALA A 224 19.53 15.36 28.95
C ALA A 224 19.17 16.84 29.16
N SER A 225 18.74 17.25 30.35
CA SER A 225 18.48 18.65 30.72
C SER A 225 18.45 18.81 32.25
N ALA A 226 18.55 20.04 32.74
CA ALA A 226 18.33 20.39 34.16
C ALA A 226 17.04 19.79 34.73
N ALA A 227 15.95 19.80 33.95
CA ALA A 227 14.66 19.25 34.37
C ALA A 227 14.70 17.73 34.55
N ILE A 228 15.40 17.02 33.66
CA ILE A 228 15.60 15.56 33.77
C ILE A 228 16.52 15.24 34.94
N ARG A 229 17.58 16.04 35.15
CA ARG A 229 18.48 15.92 36.31
C ARG A 229 17.72 16.03 37.63
N ALA A 230 16.84 17.03 37.75
CA ALA A 230 16.00 17.22 38.94
C ALA A 230 15.07 16.02 39.20
N GLN A 231 14.57 15.34 38.15
CA GLN A 231 13.75 14.13 38.29
C GLN A 231 14.56 12.89 38.67
N LEU A 232 15.81 12.79 38.24
CA LEU A 232 16.71 11.69 38.58
C LEU A 232 17.21 11.80 40.03
N GLN A 233 17.42 13.01 40.54
CA GLN A 233 17.93 13.27 41.89
C GLN A 233 17.24 12.45 43.00
N PRO A 234 15.90 12.45 43.16
CA PRO A 234 15.23 11.68 44.21
C PRO A 234 15.30 10.15 43.99
N LEU A 235 15.52 9.69 42.75
CA LEU A 235 15.69 8.27 42.46
C LEU A 235 17.11 7.81 42.82
N ILE A 236 18.11 8.61 42.47
CA ILE A 236 19.52 8.38 42.77
C ILE A 236 19.77 8.39 44.28
N ALA A 237 19.11 9.30 45.02
CA ALA A 237 19.23 9.40 46.47
C ALA A 237 18.86 8.12 47.24
N LYS A 238 18.13 7.19 46.61
CA LYS A 238 17.81 5.86 47.17
C LYS A 238 18.99 4.89 47.15
N TYR A 239 20.07 5.23 46.43
CA TYR A 239 21.24 4.39 46.22
C TYR A 239 22.53 5.18 46.50
N PRO A 240 22.72 5.70 47.74
CA PRO A 240 23.88 6.52 48.10
C PRO A 240 25.23 5.79 47.96
N GLN A 241 25.23 4.46 47.92
CA GLN A 241 26.40 3.62 47.76
C GLN A 241 26.92 3.53 46.31
N LEU A 242 26.18 4.01 45.31
CA LEU A 242 26.60 3.93 43.91
C LEU A 242 27.75 4.90 43.63
N SER A 243 28.81 4.39 43.01
CA SER A 243 29.89 5.22 42.46
C SER A 243 29.43 5.87 41.15
N LEU A 244 28.58 6.90 41.26
CA LEU A 244 27.87 7.52 40.14
C LEU A 244 28.24 8.99 39.95
N THR A 245 28.70 9.35 38.74
CA THR A 245 28.84 10.73 38.28
C THR A 245 27.66 11.12 37.40
N VAL A 246 26.92 12.17 37.78
CA VAL A 246 25.80 12.70 36.99
C VAL A 246 26.28 13.92 36.20
N LEU A 247 26.17 13.85 34.88
CA LEU A 247 26.47 14.98 33.99
C LEU A 247 25.19 15.71 33.62
N GLU A 248 25.31 17.00 33.31
CA GLU A 248 24.23 17.77 32.72
C GLU A 248 24.49 17.97 31.23
N GLY A 249 23.74 17.24 30.41
CA GLY A 249 24.02 17.09 28.98
C GLY A 249 25.24 16.20 28.70
N ASP A 250 25.95 16.53 27.62
CA ASP A 250 27.18 15.88 27.15
C ASP A 250 27.17 14.33 27.15
N SER A 251 26.14 13.75 26.52
CA SER A 251 26.06 12.30 26.31
C SER A 251 27.24 11.76 25.48
N HIS A 252 27.78 12.56 24.58
CA HIS A 252 28.89 12.18 23.70
C HIS A 252 30.18 11.90 24.47
N SER A 253 30.61 12.80 25.36
CA SER A 253 31.79 12.54 26.19
C SER A 253 31.57 11.35 27.12
N ALA A 254 30.34 11.17 27.64
CA ALA A 254 30.01 10.02 28.46
C ALA A 254 30.13 8.70 27.68
N LEU A 255 29.53 8.63 26.50
CA LEU A 255 29.63 7.45 25.63
C LEU A 255 31.09 7.18 25.26
N GLU A 256 31.87 8.20 24.89
CA GLU A 256 33.28 8.05 24.54
C GLU A 256 34.13 7.51 25.71
N ALA A 257 33.88 7.99 26.93
CA ALA A 257 34.62 7.60 28.14
C ALA A 257 34.32 6.19 28.65
N ALA A 258 33.10 5.68 28.43
CA ALA A 258 32.64 4.42 28.98
C ALA A 258 33.25 3.18 28.30
N ASP A 259 33.26 2.05 29.01
CA ASP A 259 33.63 0.73 28.48
C ASP A 259 32.42 -0.05 27.96
N ALA A 260 31.25 0.17 28.55
CA ALA A 260 29.97 -0.41 28.12
C ALA A 260 28.81 0.53 28.45
N VAL A 261 27.64 0.31 27.83
CA VAL A 261 26.49 1.24 27.93
C VAL A 261 25.18 0.52 28.26
N LEU A 262 24.51 0.95 29.33
CA LEU A 262 23.13 0.57 29.61
C LEU A 262 22.19 1.68 29.12
N ILE A 263 21.38 1.39 28.09
CA ILE A 263 20.75 2.45 27.30
C ILE A 263 19.26 2.21 27.04
N ALA A 264 18.48 3.28 27.15
CA ALA A 264 17.11 3.31 26.68
C ALA A 264 17.06 3.27 25.14
N SER A 265 16.16 2.46 24.56
CA SER A 265 16.00 2.39 23.10
C SER A 265 15.72 3.76 22.45
N GLY A 266 16.43 4.08 21.37
CA GLY A 266 16.31 5.35 20.65
C GLY A 266 17.54 5.68 19.79
N THR A 267 17.69 6.94 19.38
CA THR A 267 18.86 7.43 18.62
C THR A 267 20.17 7.24 19.37
N ALA A 268 20.13 7.32 20.70
CA ALA A 268 21.30 7.15 21.55
C ALA A 268 21.93 5.73 21.42
N THR A 269 21.15 4.72 21.00
CA THR A 269 21.70 3.37 20.70
C THR A 269 22.63 3.39 19.48
N LEU A 270 22.33 4.23 18.48
CA LEU A 270 23.21 4.43 17.33
C LEU A 270 24.45 5.23 17.73
N GLU A 271 24.32 6.26 18.56
CA GLU A 271 25.47 7.01 19.09
C GLU A 271 26.45 6.08 19.82
N ALA A 272 25.94 5.21 20.71
CA ALA A 272 26.76 4.23 21.41
C ALA A 272 27.48 3.27 20.44
N ALA A 273 26.80 2.82 19.38
CA ALA A 273 27.42 2.00 18.35
C ALA A 273 28.48 2.78 17.57
N LEU A 274 28.24 4.03 17.21
CA LEU A 274 29.23 4.85 16.50
C LEU A 274 30.51 5.08 17.33
N TYR A 275 30.39 5.15 18.66
CA TYR A 275 31.51 5.14 19.62
C TYR A 275 32.10 3.75 19.90
N LYS A 276 31.66 2.70 19.20
CA LYS A 276 32.13 1.31 19.33
C LYS A 276 31.86 0.68 20.70
N LYS A 277 30.81 1.13 21.40
CA LYS A 277 30.57 0.69 22.77
C LYS A 277 29.68 -0.55 22.81
N PRO A 278 30.09 -1.63 23.50
CA PRO A 278 29.17 -2.73 23.82
C PRO A 278 28.03 -2.18 24.67
N MET A 279 26.83 -2.72 24.52
CA MET A 279 25.64 -2.15 25.17
C MET A 279 24.56 -3.19 25.46
N VAL A 280 23.71 -2.87 26.44
CA VAL A 280 22.42 -3.52 26.65
C VAL A 280 21.32 -2.50 26.43
N ILE A 281 20.43 -2.82 25.50
CA ILE A 281 19.30 -1.96 25.16
C ILE A 281 18.09 -2.40 25.97
N SER A 282 17.42 -1.44 26.60
CA SER A 282 16.19 -1.69 27.34
C SER A 282 15.17 -0.60 27.07
N TYR A 283 13.89 -0.94 27.13
CA TYR A 283 12.84 0.06 27.02
C TYR A 283 11.57 -0.40 27.69
N GLN A 284 10.89 0.55 28.34
CA GLN A 284 9.60 0.33 28.97
C GLN A 284 8.61 1.42 28.56
N VAL A 285 7.51 1.01 27.93
CA VAL A 285 6.33 1.84 27.70
C VAL A 285 5.17 1.40 28.61
N PRO A 286 4.20 2.29 28.89
CA PRO A 286 2.98 1.92 29.60
C PRO A 286 2.31 0.69 29.01
N TRP A 287 1.72 -0.15 29.87
CA TRP A 287 1.17 -1.46 29.48
C TRP A 287 0.21 -1.38 28.29
N LEU A 288 -0.66 -0.38 28.24
CA LEU A 288 -1.61 -0.21 27.15
C LEU A 288 -0.90 0.03 25.81
N THR A 289 0.12 0.90 25.79
CA THR A 289 0.96 1.17 24.62
C THR A 289 1.66 -0.11 24.16
N ALA A 290 2.21 -0.90 25.08
CA ALA A 290 2.84 -2.17 24.76
C ALA A 290 1.85 -3.17 24.11
N GLN A 291 0.59 -3.23 24.57
CA GLN A 291 -0.43 -4.08 23.96
C GLN A 291 -0.81 -3.63 22.54
N ILE A 292 -0.83 -2.33 22.28
CA ILE A 292 -1.08 -1.78 20.94
C ILE A 292 0.06 -2.14 20.00
N MET A 293 1.31 -1.87 20.39
CA MET A 293 2.50 -2.14 19.57
C MET A 293 2.65 -3.64 19.24
N LYS A 294 2.31 -4.53 20.18
CA LYS A 294 2.36 -5.99 19.97
C LYS A 294 1.51 -6.50 18.80
N ARG A 295 0.49 -5.74 18.38
CA ARG A 295 -0.40 -6.10 17.26
C ARG A 295 0.12 -5.62 15.90
N GLN A 296 1.16 -4.78 15.87
CA GLN A 296 1.56 -4.07 14.65
C GLN A 296 2.68 -4.76 13.85
N GLY A 297 3.12 -5.96 14.24
CA GLY A 297 3.88 -6.86 13.36
C GLY A 297 5.26 -6.37 12.87
N TYR A 298 5.85 -5.37 13.52
CA TYR A 298 7.14 -4.81 13.11
C TYR A 298 8.34 -5.70 13.49
N LEU A 299 9.53 -5.28 13.01
CA LEU A 299 10.82 -5.94 13.13
C LEU A 299 11.05 -6.57 14.53
N PRO A 300 11.77 -7.70 14.60
CA PRO A 300 12.04 -8.38 15.88
C PRO A 300 12.95 -7.59 16.82
N TYR A 301 13.57 -6.50 16.36
CA TYR A 301 14.51 -5.65 17.07
C TYR A 301 13.95 -4.22 17.20
N VAL A 302 14.35 -3.50 18.25
CA VAL A 302 13.97 -2.10 18.53
C VAL A 302 15.19 -1.16 18.50
N GLY A 303 16.38 -1.67 18.83
CA GLY A 303 17.63 -0.93 18.83
C GLY A 303 18.20 -0.72 17.42
N LEU A 304 18.63 0.51 17.11
CA LEU A 304 19.19 0.84 15.79
C LEU A 304 20.37 -0.07 15.38
N PRO A 305 21.29 -0.47 16.27
CA PRO A 305 22.38 -1.37 15.90
C PRO A 305 21.90 -2.73 15.38
N ASN A 306 20.89 -3.33 16.03
CA ASN A 306 20.32 -4.60 15.61
C ASN A 306 19.50 -4.48 14.33
N ILE A 307 18.77 -3.36 14.18
CA ILE A 307 18.01 -3.06 12.96
C ILE A 307 18.95 -2.93 11.75
N LEU A 308 20.05 -2.19 11.90
CA LEU A 308 21.04 -2.00 10.84
C LEU A 308 21.82 -3.29 10.53
N ALA A 309 22.07 -4.13 11.54
CA ALA A 309 22.71 -5.42 11.35
C ALA A 309 21.77 -6.50 10.80
N GLY A 310 20.44 -6.28 10.81
CA GLY A 310 19.45 -7.28 10.44
C GLY A 310 19.38 -8.49 11.37
N ARG A 311 20.09 -8.47 12.52
CA ARG A 311 20.20 -9.55 13.51
C ARG A 311 20.48 -8.97 14.90
N PHE A 312 20.28 -9.77 15.95
CA PHE A 312 20.71 -9.41 17.30
C PHE A 312 22.25 -9.44 17.37
N VAL A 313 22.86 -8.26 17.42
CA VAL A 313 24.28 -8.07 17.74
C VAL A 313 24.45 -7.64 19.20
N VAL A 314 23.48 -6.94 19.77
CA VAL A 314 23.44 -6.55 21.18
C VAL A 314 22.15 -6.99 21.85
N PRO A 315 22.18 -7.35 23.14
CA PRO A 315 20.99 -7.79 23.87
C PRO A 315 19.93 -6.68 23.99
N GLU A 316 18.67 -7.05 23.74
CA GLU A 316 17.49 -6.21 23.95
C GLU A 316 16.58 -6.82 25.01
N LEU A 317 16.54 -6.21 26.20
CA LEU A 317 15.70 -6.63 27.31
C LEU A 317 14.54 -5.66 27.47
N LEU A 318 13.35 -6.04 26.99
CA LEU A 318 12.20 -5.13 26.84
C LEU A 318 11.06 -5.45 27.82
N GLN A 319 10.36 -4.41 28.28
CA GLN A 319 9.18 -4.53 29.14
C GLN A 319 9.45 -5.44 30.36
N HIS A 320 8.63 -6.48 30.57
CA HIS A 320 8.76 -7.45 31.65
C HIS A 320 10.06 -8.28 31.65
N LEU A 321 10.82 -8.31 30.54
CA LEU A 321 12.13 -8.98 30.50
C LEU A 321 13.25 -8.09 31.05
N ALA A 322 13.00 -6.77 31.16
CA ALA A 322 13.94 -5.81 31.70
C ALA A 322 13.91 -5.81 33.23
N THR A 323 14.22 -6.92 33.88
CA THR A 323 14.37 -6.97 35.34
C THR A 323 15.75 -6.47 35.76
N PRO A 324 15.93 -5.93 36.98
CA PRO A 324 17.24 -5.50 37.47
C PRO A 324 18.32 -6.58 37.32
N ASP A 325 18.02 -7.82 37.71
CA ASP A 325 18.94 -8.96 37.61
C ASP A 325 19.30 -9.31 36.16
N ALA A 326 18.33 -9.27 35.25
CA ALA A 326 18.58 -9.57 33.84
C ALA A 326 19.45 -8.50 33.18
N LEU A 327 19.19 -7.22 33.48
CA LEU A 327 19.99 -6.10 32.99
C LEU A 327 21.41 -6.14 33.56
N ALA A 328 21.56 -6.38 34.87
CA ALA A 328 22.86 -6.49 35.52
C ALA A 328 23.68 -7.63 34.91
N ARG A 329 23.10 -8.83 34.78
CA ARG A 329 23.77 -9.98 34.17
C ARG A 329 24.22 -9.69 32.74
N ALA A 330 23.30 -9.22 31.89
CA ALA A 330 23.60 -8.91 30.50
C ALA A 330 24.66 -7.81 30.37
N MET A 331 24.66 -6.81 31.26
CA MET A 331 25.70 -5.77 31.25
C MET A 331 27.07 -6.31 31.66
N MET A 332 27.14 -7.14 32.70
CA MET A 332 28.40 -7.74 33.12
C MET A 332 28.96 -8.67 32.04
N GLU A 333 28.10 -9.43 31.36
CA GLU A 333 28.49 -10.22 30.17
C GLU A 333 29.04 -9.32 29.06
N GLN A 334 28.36 -8.21 28.72
CA GLN A 334 28.85 -7.25 27.73
C GLN A 334 30.17 -6.56 28.12
N LEU A 335 30.41 -6.36 29.41
CA LEU A 335 31.61 -5.71 29.94
C LEU A 335 32.83 -6.65 29.92
N ASN A 336 32.62 -7.93 30.31
CA ASN A 336 33.69 -8.88 30.60
C ASN A 336 34.00 -9.82 29.41
N ASP A 337 33.12 -9.98 28.42
CA ASP A 337 33.38 -10.79 27.23
C ASP A 337 34.22 -10.02 26.20
N HIS A 338 35.55 -10.17 26.29
CA HIS A 338 36.51 -9.52 25.38
C HIS A 338 36.31 -9.91 23.91
N ALA A 339 36.02 -11.19 23.62
CA ALA A 339 35.85 -11.65 22.25
C ALA A 339 34.61 -11.03 21.60
N ASN A 340 33.49 -10.97 22.34
CA ASN A 340 32.29 -10.28 21.88
C ASN A 340 32.54 -8.77 21.68
N ARG A 341 33.31 -8.12 22.57
CA ARG A 341 33.65 -6.69 22.44
C ARG A 341 34.44 -6.39 21.17
N ASP A 342 35.41 -7.24 20.83
CA ASP A 342 36.17 -7.11 19.59
C ASP A 342 35.27 -7.29 18.36
N GLN A 343 34.39 -8.29 18.39
CA GLN A 343 33.41 -8.51 17.32
C GLN A 343 32.46 -7.30 17.15
N LEU A 344 31.94 -6.76 18.26
CA LEU A 344 31.08 -5.57 18.24
C LEU A 344 31.83 -4.35 17.71
N THR A 345 33.10 -4.17 18.08
CA THR A 345 33.94 -3.10 17.55
C THR A 345 34.07 -3.19 16.04
N GLN A 346 34.29 -4.38 15.48
CA GLN A 346 34.33 -4.59 14.03
C GLN A 346 32.99 -4.27 13.36
N ILE A 347 31.89 -4.83 13.87
CA ILE A 347 30.53 -4.61 13.35
C ILE A 347 30.19 -3.11 13.35
N PHE A 348 30.46 -2.43 14.46
CA PHE A 348 30.16 -1.01 14.62
C PHE A 348 31.11 -0.08 13.86
N THR A 349 32.32 -0.55 13.53
CA THR A 349 33.23 0.15 12.60
C THR A 349 32.70 0.07 11.19
N GLN A 350 32.30 -1.11 10.73
CA GLN A 350 31.68 -1.27 9.41
C GLN A 350 30.38 -0.47 9.27
N MET A 351 29.55 -0.47 10.33
CA MET A 351 28.35 0.35 10.39
C MET A 351 28.67 1.85 10.30
N HIS A 352 29.69 2.33 11.02
CA HIS A 352 30.11 3.73 10.95
C HIS A 352 30.56 4.08 9.53
N HIS A 353 31.40 3.27 8.88
CA HIS A 353 31.81 3.49 7.49
C HIS A 353 30.62 3.56 6.53
N THR A 354 29.65 2.66 6.70
CA THR A 354 28.44 2.65 5.85
C THR A 354 27.64 3.94 6.01
N LEU A 355 27.55 4.47 7.23
CA LEU A 355 26.75 5.65 7.55
C LEU A 355 27.45 6.99 7.29
N LYS A 356 28.79 7.01 7.26
CA LYS A 356 29.61 8.21 7.07
C LYS A 356 29.75 8.53 5.58
N CYS A 357 28.86 9.37 5.08
CA CYS A 357 28.78 9.70 3.65
C CYS A 357 28.94 11.20 3.37
N ASP A 358 29.30 12.04 4.34
CA ASP A 358 29.14 13.50 4.25
C ASP A 358 27.68 13.86 3.90
N SER A 359 26.80 13.63 4.88
CA SER A 359 25.36 13.64 4.67
C SER A 359 24.83 14.95 4.11
N ALA A 360 25.44 16.08 4.52
CA ALA A 360 25.08 17.39 4.01
C ALA A 360 25.47 17.56 2.53
N ALA A 361 26.66 17.12 2.13
CA ALA A 361 27.11 17.21 0.74
C ALA A 361 26.26 16.32 -0.17
N VAL A 362 26.05 15.05 0.20
CA VAL A 362 25.25 14.10 -0.60
C VAL A 362 23.78 14.54 -0.69
N ALA A 363 23.22 15.10 0.39
CA ALA A 363 21.89 15.69 0.35
C ALA A 363 21.82 16.92 -0.58
N ALA A 364 22.83 17.78 -0.57
CA ALA A 364 22.90 18.94 -1.46
C ALA A 364 23.02 18.53 -2.93
N ASP A 365 23.82 17.51 -3.24
CA ASP A 365 23.94 16.91 -4.57
C ASP A 365 22.59 16.36 -5.04
N ALA A 366 21.92 15.55 -4.21
CA ALA A 366 20.61 14.99 -4.53
C ALA A 366 19.53 16.06 -4.77
N ILE A 367 19.54 17.15 -3.98
CA ILE A 367 18.61 18.28 -4.17
C ILE A 367 18.94 19.01 -5.49
N THR A 368 20.21 19.24 -5.79
CA THR A 368 20.65 19.94 -7.00
C THR A 368 20.31 19.13 -8.25
N GLU A 369 20.60 17.83 -8.26
CA GLU A 369 20.22 16.90 -9.32
C GLU A 369 18.71 16.89 -9.53
N PHE A 370 17.94 16.83 -8.44
CA PHE A 370 16.48 16.87 -8.49
C PHE A 370 15.95 18.18 -9.07
N MET A 371 16.53 19.32 -8.67
CA MET A 371 16.16 20.64 -9.20
C MET A 371 16.47 20.73 -10.70
N GLN A 372 17.64 20.27 -11.13
CA GLN A 372 18.02 20.25 -12.54
C GLN A 372 17.13 19.32 -13.36
N ALA A 373 16.83 18.11 -12.87
CA ALA A 373 15.92 17.19 -13.52
C ALA A 373 14.50 17.77 -13.63
N SER A 374 14.01 18.39 -12.56
CA SER A 374 12.71 19.05 -12.53
C SER A 374 12.65 20.24 -13.49
N GLN A 375 13.72 21.03 -13.56
CA GLN A 375 13.84 22.15 -14.50
C GLN A 375 13.97 21.66 -15.94
N ARG A 376 14.72 20.59 -16.22
CA ARG A 376 14.79 19.98 -17.55
C ARG A 376 13.44 19.43 -17.96
N GLN A 377 12.73 18.74 -17.07
CA GLN A 377 11.38 18.27 -17.34
C GLN A 377 10.45 19.46 -17.59
N ALA A 378 10.50 20.51 -16.77
CA ALA A 378 9.73 21.74 -16.99
C ALA A 378 10.11 22.48 -18.29
N ALA A 379 11.39 22.52 -18.66
CA ALA A 379 11.89 23.12 -19.89
C ALA A 379 11.57 22.28 -21.13
N GLN A 380 11.55 20.95 -21.00
CA GLN A 380 11.01 20.04 -22.01
C GLN A 380 9.49 20.22 -22.18
N PHE A 381 8.84 20.87 -21.21
CA PHE A 381 7.44 21.28 -21.24
C PHE A 381 7.20 22.78 -21.57
N VAL A 382 8.24 23.57 -21.89
CA VAL A 382 8.17 25.00 -22.29
C VAL A 382 9.23 25.28 -23.37
N ALA A 383 9.00 25.44 -24.68
CA ALA A 383 7.83 25.43 -25.58
C ALA A 383 8.34 25.09 -27.01
N PRO A 384 7.48 24.63 -27.94
CA PRO A 384 6.61 25.56 -28.67
C PRO A 384 5.16 25.39 -28.20
N LEU A 385 4.29 26.37 -28.53
CA LEU A 385 2.85 26.40 -28.22
C LEU A 385 2.28 25.00 -27.98
N LYS A 386 1.94 24.65 -26.73
CA LYS A 386 1.30 23.36 -26.43
C LYS A 386 -0.04 23.32 -27.14
N LEU A 387 -0.06 22.65 -28.28
CA LEU A 387 -1.25 22.31 -29.03
C LEU A 387 -2.05 21.30 -28.21
N ILE A 388 -3.09 21.77 -27.52
CA ILE A 388 -3.96 20.98 -26.65
C ILE A 388 -5.30 20.77 -27.36
N CYS A 389 -5.78 19.54 -27.40
CA CYS A 389 -7.16 19.26 -27.79
C CYS A 389 -8.00 18.77 -26.59
N GLY A 390 -9.26 19.21 -26.53
CA GLY A 390 -10.28 18.61 -25.67
C GLY A 390 -11.10 17.59 -26.46
N VAL A 391 -11.54 16.52 -25.80
CA VAL A 391 -12.25 15.40 -26.43
C VAL A 391 -13.42 14.98 -25.57
N ASP A 392 -14.59 14.80 -26.17
CA ASP A 392 -15.81 14.34 -25.49
C ASP A 392 -16.72 13.57 -26.47
N GLU A 393 -17.67 12.80 -25.94
CA GLU A 393 -18.63 12.00 -26.70
C GLU A 393 -20.10 12.34 -26.44
N ALA A 394 -20.94 12.03 -27.43
CA ALA A 394 -22.38 11.99 -27.31
C ALA A 394 -22.93 10.64 -27.77
N GLY A 395 -23.94 10.13 -27.07
CA GLY A 395 -24.71 8.97 -27.54
C GLY A 395 -24.37 7.64 -26.90
N ARG A 396 -23.83 7.59 -25.68
CA ARG A 396 -23.58 6.30 -25.02
C ARG A 396 -24.85 5.55 -24.58
N GLY A 397 -25.85 6.26 -24.07
CA GLY A 397 -27.08 5.67 -23.52
C GLY A 397 -28.20 5.24 -24.48
N PRO A 398 -28.38 5.86 -25.67
CA PRO A 398 -29.47 5.53 -26.60
C PRO A 398 -29.52 4.07 -27.07
N LEU A 399 -30.71 3.57 -27.40
CA LEU A 399 -30.94 2.24 -27.98
C LEU A 399 -30.62 2.19 -29.48
N ALA A 400 -30.60 3.34 -30.14
CA ALA A 400 -30.38 3.46 -31.58
C ALA A 400 -29.41 4.59 -31.94
N GLY A 401 -28.75 4.43 -33.07
CA GLY A 401 -27.79 5.36 -33.64
C GLY A 401 -26.36 5.20 -33.11
N PRO A 402 -25.38 5.85 -33.75
CA PRO A 402 -23.97 5.72 -33.40
C PRO A 402 -23.63 6.41 -32.07
N VAL A 403 -22.41 6.17 -31.59
CA VAL A 403 -21.72 7.06 -30.63
C VAL A 403 -20.82 7.99 -31.43
N VAL A 404 -20.90 9.29 -31.15
CA VAL A 404 -20.14 10.34 -31.85
C VAL A 404 -19.20 10.99 -30.86
N ALA A 405 -17.95 11.19 -31.23
CA ALA A 405 -16.97 11.94 -30.45
C ALA A 405 -16.41 13.09 -31.29
N ALA A 406 -15.99 14.16 -30.63
CA ALA A 406 -15.31 15.26 -31.26
C ALA A 406 -14.00 15.55 -30.54
N ALA A 407 -13.01 16.07 -31.27
CA ALA A 407 -11.79 16.62 -30.72
C ALA A 407 -11.67 18.09 -31.17
N VAL A 408 -11.38 18.99 -30.25
CA VAL A 408 -11.33 20.44 -30.52
C VAL A 408 -10.08 21.05 -29.93
N MET A 409 -9.36 21.82 -30.75
CA MET A 409 -8.23 22.66 -30.37
C MET A 409 -8.67 24.12 -30.45
N LEU A 410 -8.72 24.81 -29.32
CA LEU A 410 -9.13 26.22 -29.29
C LEU A 410 -7.96 27.14 -29.67
N ASP A 411 -8.28 28.22 -30.36
CA ASP A 411 -7.33 29.30 -30.65
C ASP A 411 -7.42 30.36 -29.55
N ALA A 412 -6.33 30.54 -28.81
CA ALA A 412 -6.26 31.53 -27.73
C ALA A 412 -6.42 32.98 -28.25
N SER A 413 -6.15 33.24 -29.52
CA SER A 413 -6.34 34.55 -30.15
C SER A 413 -7.79 34.82 -30.59
N ARG A 414 -8.63 33.78 -30.64
CA ARG A 414 -10.05 33.86 -31.07
C ARG A 414 -10.97 33.19 -30.04
N PRO A 415 -11.13 33.77 -28.84
CA PRO A 415 -11.92 33.16 -27.78
C PRO A 415 -13.39 32.97 -28.17
N ILE A 416 -14.00 31.93 -27.61
CA ILE A 416 -15.40 31.57 -27.79
C ILE A 416 -16.10 31.70 -26.44
N GLU A 417 -16.95 32.71 -26.30
CA GLU A 417 -17.69 32.97 -25.06
C GLU A 417 -18.94 32.07 -24.94
N GLY A 418 -19.28 31.71 -23.70
CA GLY A 418 -20.52 30.98 -23.40
C GLY A 418 -20.46 29.47 -23.57
N LEU A 419 -19.25 28.90 -23.72
CA LEU A 419 -18.98 27.46 -23.62
C LEU A 419 -19.39 26.93 -22.23
N ALA A 420 -20.13 25.84 -22.21
CA ALA A 420 -20.54 25.09 -21.01
C ALA A 420 -20.87 23.64 -21.42
N ASP A 421 -21.16 22.76 -20.46
CA ASP A 421 -21.67 21.40 -20.74
C ASP A 421 -22.87 21.49 -21.71
N SER A 422 -22.79 20.77 -22.83
CA SER A 422 -23.81 20.73 -23.86
C SER A 422 -25.22 20.45 -23.32
N LYS A 423 -25.36 19.70 -22.23
CA LYS A 423 -26.65 19.35 -21.59
C LYS A 423 -27.29 20.54 -20.88
N THR A 424 -26.49 21.53 -20.46
CA THR A 424 -26.97 22.75 -19.79
C THR A 424 -27.40 23.84 -20.77
N LEU A 425 -27.02 23.72 -22.04
CA LEU A 425 -27.29 24.69 -23.09
C LEU A 425 -28.61 24.37 -23.83
N SER A 426 -29.33 25.40 -24.29
CA SER A 426 -30.50 25.21 -25.15
C SER A 426 -30.08 24.75 -26.56
N ALA A 427 -30.97 24.07 -27.30
CA ALA A 427 -30.67 23.61 -28.66
C ALA A 427 -30.26 24.77 -29.60
N LYS A 428 -30.95 25.92 -29.50
CA LYS A 428 -30.61 27.14 -30.25
C LYS A 428 -29.21 27.66 -29.92
N LYS A 429 -28.84 27.68 -28.63
CA LYS A 429 -27.50 28.13 -28.19
C LYS A 429 -26.41 27.15 -28.60
N ARG A 430 -26.67 25.84 -28.55
CA ARG A 430 -25.74 24.81 -29.05
C ARG A 430 -25.49 24.94 -30.55
N ALA A 431 -26.52 25.19 -31.35
CA ALA A 431 -26.37 25.39 -32.80
C ALA A 431 -25.49 26.62 -33.11
N LEU A 432 -25.74 27.75 -32.43
CA LEU A 432 -24.91 28.95 -32.56
C LEU A 432 -23.44 28.69 -32.18
N LEU A 433 -23.22 28.01 -31.05
CA LEU A 433 -21.87 27.68 -30.59
C LEU A 433 -21.19 26.65 -31.49
N PHE A 434 -21.94 25.72 -32.10
CA PHE A 434 -21.40 24.77 -33.08
C PHE A 434 -20.74 25.51 -34.24
N ASP A 435 -21.46 26.46 -34.85
CA ASP A 435 -20.95 27.23 -35.99
C ASP A 435 -19.75 28.08 -35.56
N LEU A 436 -19.82 28.69 -34.37
CA LEU A 436 -18.74 29.51 -33.80
C LEU A 436 -17.47 28.70 -33.50
N ILE A 437 -17.61 27.47 -32.99
CA ILE A 437 -16.50 26.55 -32.75
C ILE A 437 -15.87 26.15 -34.08
N CYS A 438 -16.68 25.80 -35.09
CA CYS A 438 -16.16 25.43 -36.41
C CYS A 438 -15.40 26.58 -37.08
N GLU A 439 -15.85 27.83 -36.89
CA GLU A 439 -15.22 29.01 -37.47
C GLU A 439 -13.94 29.43 -36.73
N ARG A 440 -13.92 29.33 -35.38
CA ARG A 440 -12.88 29.94 -34.52
C ARG A 440 -11.88 28.98 -33.91
N ALA A 441 -12.16 27.67 -33.85
CA ALA A 441 -11.21 26.70 -33.37
C ALA A 441 -9.96 26.65 -34.27
N LEU A 442 -8.80 26.40 -33.67
CA LEU A 442 -7.55 26.20 -34.39
C LEU A 442 -7.62 24.93 -35.26
N ALA A 443 -8.24 23.87 -34.73
CA ALA A 443 -8.58 22.66 -35.45
C ALA A 443 -9.71 21.94 -34.73
N PHE A 444 -10.53 21.21 -35.48
CA PHE A 444 -11.49 20.26 -34.90
C PHE A 444 -11.69 19.08 -35.84
N SER A 445 -12.22 17.99 -35.29
CA SER A 445 -12.63 16.80 -36.03
C SER A 445 -13.77 16.12 -35.28
N ILE A 446 -14.58 15.39 -36.03
CA ILE A 446 -15.72 14.64 -35.49
C ILE A 446 -15.68 13.25 -36.09
N ALA A 447 -15.79 12.24 -35.25
CA ALA A 447 -15.79 10.85 -35.67
C ALA A 447 -16.87 10.06 -34.93
N SER A 448 -17.21 8.90 -35.45
CA SER A 448 -18.23 8.03 -34.84
C SER A 448 -17.79 6.57 -34.83
N ALA A 449 -18.43 5.81 -33.96
CA ALA A 449 -18.47 4.36 -34.04
C ALA A 449 -19.92 3.94 -34.34
N SER A 450 -20.06 3.10 -35.35
CA SER A 450 -21.33 2.60 -35.86
C SER A 450 -22.03 1.69 -34.86
N VAL A 451 -23.30 1.39 -35.12
CA VAL A 451 -24.09 0.45 -34.30
C VAL A 451 -23.47 -0.95 -34.32
N ASP A 452 -23.00 -1.42 -35.47
CA ASP A 452 -22.30 -2.72 -35.59
C ASP A 452 -21.01 -2.75 -34.77
N GLU A 453 -20.25 -1.65 -34.75
CA GLU A 453 -19.06 -1.53 -33.91
C GLU A 453 -19.40 -1.49 -32.42
N ILE A 454 -20.49 -0.84 -32.03
CA ILE A 454 -21.00 -0.83 -30.65
C ILE A 454 -21.38 -2.25 -30.22
N ASP A 455 -22.12 -2.98 -31.05
CA ASP A 455 -22.56 -4.35 -30.74
C ASP A 455 -21.36 -5.31 -30.66
N ARG A 456 -20.35 -5.15 -31.53
CA ARG A 456 -19.14 -5.98 -31.54
C ARG A 456 -18.16 -5.66 -30.40
N LEU A 457 -17.95 -4.38 -30.09
CA LEU A 457 -16.89 -3.93 -29.18
C LEU A 457 -17.39 -3.60 -27.77
N ASN A 458 -18.71 -3.60 -27.56
CA ASN A 458 -19.41 -2.94 -26.47
C ASN A 458 -19.27 -1.41 -26.47
N ILE A 459 -20.20 -0.74 -25.78
CA ILE A 459 -20.30 0.72 -25.79
C ILE A 459 -19.05 1.43 -25.25
N LEU A 460 -18.34 0.84 -24.28
CA LEU A 460 -17.15 1.47 -23.73
C LEU A 460 -16.03 1.54 -24.76
N HIS A 461 -15.71 0.42 -25.43
CA HIS A 461 -14.63 0.41 -26.42
C HIS A 461 -15.03 1.10 -27.72
N ALA A 462 -16.31 1.07 -28.11
CA ALA A 462 -16.80 1.87 -29.23
C ALA A 462 -16.68 3.38 -28.96
N THR A 463 -16.92 3.83 -27.73
CA THR A 463 -16.63 5.22 -27.32
C THR A 463 -15.15 5.54 -27.44
N MET A 464 -14.27 4.67 -26.92
CA MET A 464 -12.82 4.86 -27.01
C MET A 464 -12.35 4.91 -28.47
N LEU A 465 -12.91 4.06 -29.34
CA LEU A 465 -12.64 4.06 -30.77
C LEU A 465 -13.09 5.35 -31.46
N ALA A 466 -14.28 5.86 -31.14
CA ALA A 466 -14.76 7.13 -31.69
C ALA A 466 -13.88 8.30 -31.26
N MET A 467 -13.48 8.36 -29.98
CA MET A 467 -12.56 9.38 -29.46
C MET A 467 -11.17 9.27 -30.10
N GLN A 468 -10.64 8.06 -30.25
CA GLN A 468 -9.38 7.82 -30.94
C GLN A 468 -9.42 8.34 -32.37
N ARG A 469 -10.46 7.97 -33.14
CA ARG A 469 -10.66 8.45 -34.52
C ARG A 469 -10.76 9.96 -34.59
N ALA A 470 -11.48 10.59 -33.67
CA ALA A 470 -11.58 12.04 -33.63
C ALA A 470 -10.18 12.66 -33.48
N VAL A 471 -9.40 12.23 -32.48
CA VAL A 471 -8.04 12.76 -32.28
C VAL A 471 -7.10 12.48 -33.46
N GLU A 472 -7.14 11.26 -34.01
CA GLU A 472 -6.27 10.85 -35.12
C GLU A 472 -6.58 11.54 -36.45
N THR A 473 -7.80 12.07 -36.61
CA THR A 473 -8.24 12.79 -37.82
C THR A 473 -8.18 14.31 -37.66
N LEU A 474 -7.66 14.82 -36.54
CA LEU A 474 -7.42 16.25 -36.39
C LEU A 474 -6.43 16.73 -37.48
N PRO A 475 -6.73 17.84 -38.19
CA PRO A 475 -5.81 18.42 -39.19
C PRO A 475 -4.46 18.84 -38.60
N ILE A 476 -4.43 19.12 -37.30
CA ILE A 476 -3.23 19.49 -36.55
C ILE A 476 -3.03 18.45 -35.46
N THR A 477 -1.85 17.81 -35.42
CA THR A 477 -1.54 16.82 -34.39
C THR A 477 -1.35 17.52 -33.03
N PRO A 478 -2.17 17.21 -32.01
CA PRO A 478 -2.01 17.79 -30.68
C PRO A 478 -0.82 17.17 -29.95
N SER A 479 -0.18 17.98 -29.11
CA SER A 479 0.85 17.53 -28.16
C SER A 479 0.24 16.85 -26.92
N LEU A 480 -1.00 17.22 -26.57
CA LEU A 480 -1.73 16.70 -25.41
C LEU A 480 -3.24 16.65 -25.71
N ALA A 481 -3.85 15.50 -25.45
CA ALA A 481 -5.29 15.32 -25.51
C ALA A 481 -5.88 15.25 -24.08
N LYS A 482 -6.88 16.09 -23.80
CA LYS A 482 -7.65 16.05 -22.55
C LYS A 482 -9.01 15.45 -22.83
N ILE A 483 -9.30 14.31 -22.21
CA ILE A 483 -10.45 13.46 -22.51
C ILE A 483 -11.47 13.57 -21.38
N ASP A 484 -12.76 13.79 -21.69
CA ASP A 484 -13.80 13.71 -20.66
C ASP A 484 -13.93 12.28 -20.11
N GLY A 485 -14.01 12.18 -18.78
CA GLY A 485 -14.18 10.91 -18.07
C GLY A 485 -12.96 10.47 -17.28
N ASN A 486 -12.86 9.16 -17.03
CA ASN A 486 -11.85 8.56 -16.15
C ASN A 486 -10.88 7.61 -16.87
N ARG A 487 -10.93 7.54 -18.19
CA ARG A 487 -10.10 6.68 -19.04
C ARG A 487 -9.71 7.42 -20.31
N CYS A 488 -8.55 7.11 -20.87
CA CYS A 488 -8.10 7.64 -22.15
C CYS A 488 -8.14 6.54 -23.22
N PRO A 489 -8.49 6.86 -24.48
CA PRO A 489 -8.26 5.95 -25.60
C PRO A 489 -6.75 5.78 -25.84
N PRO A 490 -6.32 4.69 -26.50
CA PRO A 490 -4.94 4.55 -26.93
C PRO A 490 -4.63 5.62 -27.98
N LEU A 491 -3.66 6.48 -27.70
CA LEU A 491 -3.30 7.63 -28.53
C LEU A 491 -1.79 7.72 -28.71
N LYS A 492 -1.36 8.25 -29.86
CA LYS A 492 0.07 8.45 -30.19
C LYS A 492 0.72 9.62 -29.44
N MET A 493 -0.09 10.48 -28.85
CA MET A 493 0.30 11.62 -28.04
C MET A 493 -0.10 11.42 -26.58
N GLN A 494 0.39 12.30 -25.70
CA GLN A 494 0.02 12.27 -24.29
C GLN A 494 -1.49 12.49 -24.14
N ALA A 495 -2.12 11.72 -23.25
CA ALA A 495 -3.55 11.82 -22.96
C ALA A 495 -3.79 11.93 -21.44
N LEU A 496 -4.76 12.77 -21.04
CA LEU A 496 -5.18 12.95 -19.65
C LEU A 496 -6.70 12.84 -19.54
N ALA A 497 -7.18 11.98 -18.65
CA ALA A 497 -8.60 11.85 -18.36
C ALA A 497 -9.02 12.88 -17.31
N ILE A 498 -10.08 13.64 -17.60
CA ILE A 498 -10.61 14.70 -16.74
C ILE A 498 -12.07 14.38 -16.43
N VAL A 499 -12.37 14.09 -15.16
CA VAL A 499 -13.74 13.78 -14.73
C VAL A 499 -14.56 15.08 -14.73
N ARG A 500 -15.66 15.11 -15.50
CA ARG A 500 -16.51 16.31 -15.74
C ARG A 500 -15.72 17.43 -16.43
N GLY A 501 -14.92 17.03 -17.42
CA GLY A 501 -14.07 17.93 -18.18
C GLY A 501 -14.87 18.97 -18.96
N ASP A 502 -16.05 18.62 -19.44
CA ASP A 502 -17.00 19.50 -20.14
C ASP A 502 -17.44 20.72 -19.33
N ALA A 503 -17.49 20.61 -18.01
CA ALA A 503 -17.80 21.71 -17.09
C ALA A 503 -16.55 22.49 -16.62
N LEU A 504 -15.36 21.92 -16.77
CA LEU A 504 -14.11 22.44 -16.20
C LEU A 504 -13.18 23.07 -17.23
N LEU A 505 -13.20 22.58 -18.46
CA LEU A 505 -12.24 22.93 -19.50
C LEU A 505 -12.95 23.36 -20.80
N PRO A 506 -12.64 24.56 -21.34
CA PRO A 506 -13.28 25.08 -22.55
C PRO A 506 -13.15 24.17 -23.77
N GLU A 507 -11.99 23.54 -23.96
CA GLU A 507 -11.74 22.65 -25.10
C GLU A 507 -12.58 21.36 -25.07
N ILE A 508 -12.85 20.82 -23.87
CA ILE A 508 -13.73 19.66 -23.70
C ILE A 508 -15.19 20.09 -23.82
N SER A 509 -15.56 21.25 -23.28
CA SER A 509 -16.88 21.85 -23.48
C SER A 509 -17.20 22.02 -24.97
N ALA A 510 -16.27 22.56 -25.76
CA ALA A 510 -16.43 22.71 -27.20
C ALA A 510 -16.59 21.36 -27.92
N ALA A 511 -15.80 20.35 -27.55
CA ALA A 511 -15.95 18.99 -28.06
C ALA A 511 -17.34 18.40 -27.73
N SER A 512 -17.84 18.58 -26.50
CA SER A 512 -19.17 18.12 -26.08
C SER A 512 -20.29 18.69 -26.98
N ILE A 513 -20.17 19.97 -27.35
CA ILE A 513 -21.14 20.67 -28.19
C ILE A 513 -21.10 20.13 -29.63
N LEU A 514 -19.90 19.99 -30.21
CA LEU A 514 -19.74 19.44 -31.57
C LEU A 514 -20.27 18.00 -31.67
N ALA A 515 -19.93 17.15 -30.71
CA ALA A 515 -20.39 15.76 -30.68
C ALA A 515 -21.91 15.70 -30.53
N LYS A 516 -22.50 16.51 -29.64
CA LYS A 516 -23.95 16.52 -29.38
C LYS A 516 -24.76 17.01 -30.57
N VAL A 517 -24.40 18.16 -31.15
CA VAL A 517 -25.15 18.74 -32.29
C VAL A 517 -25.03 17.83 -33.52
N THR A 518 -23.84 17.28 -33.80
CA THR A 518 -23.66 16.36 -34.93
C THR A 518 -24.49 15.11 -34.75
N ARG A 519 -24.46 14.50 -33.56
CA ARG A 519 -25.28 13.33 -33.28
C ARG A 519 -26.77 13.65 -33.43
N ASP A 520 -27.25 14.76 -32.89
CA ASP A 520 -28.67 15.11 -32.99
C ASP A 520 -29.10 15.30 -34.46
N ARG A 521 -28.25 15.89 -35.32
CA ARG A 521 -28.48 15.98 -36.77
C ARG A 521 -28.57 14.59 -37.44
N MET A 522 -27.65 13.67 -37.11
CA MET A 522 -27.72 12.29 -37.60
C MET A 522 -29.02 11.58 -37.20
N LEU A 523 -29.56 11.86 -36.00
CA LEU A 523 -30.83 11.26 -35.56
C LEU A 523 -32.04 11.85 -36.29
N LEU A 524 -31.97 13.09 -36.78
CA LEU A 524 -33.00 13.67 -37.64
C LEU A 524 -33.00 13.02 -39.04
N GLU A 525 -31.81 12.77 -39.60
CA GLU A 525 -31.67 12.02 -40.86
C GLU A 525 -32.20 10.59 -40.71
N LEU A 526 -31.85 9.91 -39.61
CA LEU A 526 -32.40 8.61 -39.28
C LEU A 526 -33.92 8.62 -39.09
N HIS A 527 -34.47 9.69 -38.53
CA HIS A 527 -35.93 9.84 -38.42
C HIS A 527 -36.60 9.99 -39.79
N ALA A 528 -35.98 10.71 -40.73
CA ALA A 528 -36.50 10.83 -42.08
C ALA A 528 -36.52 9.48 -42.82
N ALA A 529 -35.50 8.64 -42.60
CA ALA A 529 -35.43 7.30 -43.17
C ALA A 529 -36.33 6.28 -42.46
N HIS A 530 -36.53 6.43 -41.15
CA HIS A 530 -37.34 5.55 -40.31
C HIS A 530 -38.29 6.34 -39.40
N PRO A 531 -39.33 6.97 -39.97
CA PRO A 531 -40.26 7.82 -39.23
C PRO A 531 -41.02 7.06 -38.14
N GLU A 532 -41.26 5.76 -38.33
CA GLU A 532 -42.00 4.88 -37.43
C GLU A 532 -41.41 4.79 -36.02
N TYR A 533 -40.10 5.01 -35.84
CA TYR A 533 -39.45 4.96 -34.53
C TYR A 533 -39.40 6.29 -33.79
N GLY A 534 -39.74 7.42 -34.43
CA GLY A 534 -39.84 8.73 -33.73
C GLY A 534 -38.50 9.36 -33.32
N PHE A 535 -37.37 8.98 -33.93
CA PHE A 535 -36.02 9.37 -33.50
C PHE A 535 -35.79 10.88 -33.31
N ALA A 536 -36.50 11.75 -34.03
CA ALA A 536 -36.41 13.21 -33.86
C ALA A 536 -36.84 13.69 -32.46
N ALA A 537 -37.78 13.01 -31.80
CA ALA A 537 -38.32 13.43 -30.51
C ALA A 537 -37.42 13.02 -29.33
N HIS A 538 -36.73 11.88 -29.43
CA HIS A 538 -36.01 11.27 -28.30
C HIS A 538 -34.56 10.88 -28.61
N ALA A 539 -34.02 11.25 -29.77
CA ALA A 539 -32.62 11.04 -30.15
C ALA A 539 -32.10 9.59 -29.98
N GLY A 540 -33.00 8.61 -30.15
CA GLY A 540 -32.71 7.17 -30.01
C GLY A 540 -32.80 6.62 -28.58
N TYR A 541 -33.09 7.42 -27.55
CA TYR A 541 -33.32 6.91 -26.20
C TYR A 541 -34.58 6.03 -26.12
N GLY A 542 -34.60 5.05 -25.22
CA GLY A 542 -35.72 4.11 -25.03
C GLY A 542 -36.91 4.72 -24.30
N THR A 543 -37.56 5.73 -24.88
CA THR A 543 -38.81 6.30 -24.35
C THR A 543 -39.98 5.33 -24.53
N PRO A 544 -41.10 5.50 -23.81
CA PRO A 544 -42.29 4.66 -24.02
C PRO A 544 -42.75 4.62 -25.48
N GLN A 545 -42.67 5.75 -26.18
CA GLN A 545 -42.96 5.84 -27.62
C GLN A 545 -42.02 4.93 -28.44
N HIS A 546 -40.71 5.01 -28.18
CA HIS A 546 -39.72 4.22 -28.91
C HIS A 546 -39.84 2.71 -28.62
N LEU A 547 -40.14 2.34 -27.37
CA LEU A 547 -40.35 0.94 -26.99
C LEU A 547 -41.64 0.36 -27.61
N ALA A 548 -42.70 1.16 -27.73
CA ALA A 548 -43.91 0.75 -28.44
C ALA A 548 -43.63 0.52 -29.93
N ALA A 549 -42.89 1.42 -30.58
CA ALA A 549 -42.47 1.25 -31.97
C ALA A 549 -41.59 0.01 -32.17
N LEU A 550 -40.64 -0.25 -31.26
CA LEU A 550 -39.83 -1.48 -31.28
C LEU A 550 -40.68 -2.75 -31.13
N LYS A 551 -41.72 -2.73 -30.30
CA LYS A 551 -42.64 -3.87 -30.13
C LYS A 551 -43.49 -4.10 -31.38
N GLN A 552 -43.90 -3.03 -32.05
CA GLN A 552 -44.77 -3.09 -33.22
C GLN A 552 -44.01 -3.43 -34.51
N HIS A 553 -42.82 -2.87 -34.71
CA HIS A 553 -42.08 -2.94 -35.97
C HIS A 553 -40.79 -3.76 -35.89
N GLY A 554 -40.38 -4.20 -34.69
CA GLY A 554 -39.08 -4.83 -34.47
C GLY A 554 -37.90 -3.85 -34.56
N PRO A 555 -36.66 -4.27 -34.24
CA PRO A 555 -35.47 -3.43 -34.38
C PRO A 555 -35.05 -3.29 -35.85
N CYS A 556 -34.70 -2.08 -36.27
CA CYS A 556 -34.07 -1.81 -37.57
C CYS A 556 -32.54 -1.93 -37.50
N ILE A 557 -31.84 -1.68 -38.61
CA ILE A 557 -30.37 -1.77 -38.69
C ILE A 557 -29.65 -0.75 -37.79
N HIS A 558 -30.34 0.30 -37.35
CA HIS A 558 -29.76 1.34 -36.50
C HIS A 558 -29.99 1.10 -35.01
N HIS A 559 -30.67 0.01 -34.61
CA HIS A 559 -30.81 -0.39 -33.22
C HIS A 559 -29.64 -1.24 -32.76
N ARG A 560 -29.05 -0.87 -31.61
CA ARG A 560 -27.96 -1.61 -30.97
C ARG A 560 -28.52 -2.88 -30.41
N ARG A 561 -28.23 -4.02 -31.00
CA ARG A 561 -28.76 -5.34 -30.60
C ARG A 561 -28.18 -5.80 -29.26
N SER A 562 -27.08 -5.20 -28.83
CA SER A 562 -26.44 -5.46 -27.54
C SER A 562 -27.00 -4.60 -26.39
N PHE A 563 -28.09 -3.86 -26.58
CA PHE A 563 -28.70 -3.00 -25.54
C PHE A 563 -30.06 -3.54 -25.11
N ALA A 564 -30.39 -3.51 -23.83
CA ALA A 564 -31.76 -3.88 -23.41
C ALA A 564 -32.74 -2.81 -23.91
N PRO A 565 -33.90 -3.16 -24.52
CA PRO A 565 -34.50 -4.48 -24.69
C PRO A 565 -34.46 -5.05 -26.13
N THR A 566 -33.41 -4.79 -26.92
CA THR A 566 -33.35 -5.16 -28.36
C THR A 566 -32.75 -6.55 -28.66
N TYR A 567 -32.41 -7.36 -27.64
CA TYR A 567 -31.76 -8.68 -27.80
C TYR A 567 -32.70 -9.78 -28.32
N ILE A 568 -32.18 -10.74 -29.11
CA ILE A 568 -32.81 -12.03 -29.45
C ILE A 568 -31.99 -13.15 -28.75
N MET A 569 -32.56 -13.86 -27.75
CA MET A 569 -31.90 -14.96 -27.02
C MET A 569 -32.55 -16.34 -27.30
N LYS A 570 -31.80 -17.44 -27.14
CA LYS A 570 -32.31 -18.82 -27.34
C LYS A 570 -33.03 -19.32 -26.07
N THR A 571 -34.35 -19.52 -26.16
CA THR A 571 -35.21 -19.93 -25.05
C THR A 571 -35.56 -21.42 -25.10
N ILE A 572 -35.45 -22.13 -23.98
CA ILE A 572 -35.83 -23.54 -23.82
C ILE A 572 -36.97 -23.63 -22.80
N THR A 573 -38.11 -24.15 -23.23
CA THR A 573 -39.34 -24.27 -22.42
C THR A 573 -39.76 -25.71 -22.14
N ALA A 574 -39.15 -26.70 -22.81
CA ALA A 574 -39.56 -28.09 -22.75
C ALA A 574 -38.61 -28.98 -21.92
N ARG A 575 -39.18 -29.85 -21.05
CA ARG A 575 -38.44 -30.76 -20.15
C ARG A 575 -37.66 -31.86 -20.88
N ASP A 576 -38.12 -32.23 -22.05
CA ASP A 576 -37.57 -33.29 -22.89
C ASP A 576 -36.32 -32.84 -23.67
N ASN A 577 -36.02 -31.54 -23.67
CA ASN A 577 -34.89 -30.95 -24.36
C ASN A 577 -33.54 -31.62 -23.96
N PRO A 578 -32.73 -32.09 -24.93
CA PRO A 578 -31.48 -32.81 -24.65
C PRO A 578 -30.47 -32.00 -23.81
N PHE A 579 -30.39 -30.69 -24.04
CA PHE A 579 -29.51 -29.81 -23.28
C PHE A 579 -29.98 -29.65 -21.83
N PHE A 580 -31.29 -29.48 -21.60
CA PHE A 580 -31.85 -29.43 -20.25
C PHE A 580 -31.65 -30.75 -19.49
N LYS A 581 -31.88 -31.91 -20.14
CA LYS A 581 -31.60 -33.23 -19.53
C LYS A 581 -30.14 -33.36 -19.08
N ARG A 582 -29.19 -32.87 -19.88
CA ARG A 582 -27.77 -32.84 -19.53
C ARG A 582 -27.47 -31.96 -18.32
N LEU A 583 -28.03 -30.75 -18.26
CA LEU A 583 -27.88 -29.87 -17.10
C LEU A 583 -28.44 -30.51 -15.82
N LYS A 584 -29.60 -31.14 -15.91
CA LYS A 584 -30.23 -31.83 -14.77
C LYS A 584 -29.42 -33.03 -14.28
N GLN A 585 -28.72 -33.72 -15.18
CA GLN A 585 -27.80 -34.80 -14.82
C GLN A 585 -26.57 -34.28 -14.06
N LEU A 586 -26.03 -33.11 -14.45
CA LEU A 586 -24.86 -32.49 -13.79
C LEU A 586 -25.21 -31.99 -12.38
N ALA A 587 -26.41 -31.42 -12.18
CA ALA A 587 -26.84 -30.90 -10.89
C ALA A 587 -27.01 -31.97 -9.77
N GLY A 588 -27.03 -33.27 -10.13
CA GLY A 588 -27.44 -34.34 -9.21
C GLY A 588 -26.35 -35.11 -8.44
N ALA A 589 -25.05 -35.01 -8.77
CA ALA A 589 -23.98 -35.73 -8.04
C ALA A 589 -22.54 -35.25 -8.32
N LEU A 590 -21.78 -34.92 -7.27
CA LEU A 590 -20.36 -34.51 -7.30
C LEU A 590 -19.42 -35.52 -7.99
N THR A 591 -19.70 -36.83 -7.87
CA THR A 591 -18.89 -37.91 -8.48
C THR A 591 -19.03 -37.96 -10.01
N ARG A 592 -20.13 -37.39 -10.55
CA ARG A 592 -20.42 -37.40 -12.00
C ARG A 592 -19.87 -36.16 -12.70
N GLU A 593 -19.81 -35.01 -12.02
CA GLU A 593 -19.13 -33.80 -12.49
C GLU A 593 -17.66 -34.10 -12.86
N ARG A 594 -16.98 -34.90 -12.04
CA ARG A 594 -15.58 -35.34 -12.27
C ARG A 594 -15.40 -36.26 -13.48
N ARG A 595 -16.37 -37.12 -13.83
CA ARG A 595 -16.29 -37.98 -15.03
C ARG A 595 -16.59 -37.23 -16.33
N ALA A 596 -17.36 -36.15 -16.27
CA ALA A 596 -17.76 -35.36 -17.44
C ALA A 596 -16.81 -34.20 -17.75
N GLY A 597 -15.88 -33.86 -16.85
CA GLY A 597 -14.99 -32.71 -16.98
C GLY A 597 -15.72 -31.37 -16.94
N GLN A 598 -16.93 -31.33 -16.39
CA GLN A 598 -17.82 -30.16 -16.39
C GLN A 598 -18.56 -30.02 -15.07
N ALA A 599 -18.80 -28.79 -14.65
CA ALA A 599 -19.51 -28.45 -13.42
C ALA A 599 -20.53 -27.33 -13.63
N LEU A 600 -21.52 -27.27 -12.75
CA LEU A 600 -22.46 -26.15 -12.67
C LEU A 600 -22.07 -25.22 -11.52
N ALA A 601 -21.72 -23.98 -11.85
CA ALA A 601 -21.41 -22.93 -10.87
C ALA A 601 -22.59 -21.98 -10.74
N GLU A 602 -23.21 -21.94 -9.57
CA GLU A 602 -24.45 -21.19 -9.32
C GLU A 602 -24.21 -19.98 -8.42
N GLY A 603 -24.60 -18.79 -8.88
CA GLY A 603 -24.60 -17.56 -8.08
C GLY A 603 -23.79 -16.40 -8.69
N LEU A 604 -24.27 -15.18 -8.46
CA LEU A 604 -23.70 -13.94 -9.02
C LEU A 604 -22.22 -13.73 -8.66
N HIS A 605 -21.85 -14.00 -7.40
CA HIS A 605 -20.47 -13.85 -6.94
C HIS A 605 -19.52 -14.83 -7.63
N LEU A 606 -19.94 -16.09 -7.79
CA LEU A 606 -19.14 -17.10 -8.49
C LEU A 606 -19.02 -16.78 -9.98
N ALA A 607 -20.13 -16.36 -10.60
CA ALA A 607 -20.16 -15.93 -11.99
C ALA A 607 -19.22 -14.74 -12.26
N SER A 608 -19.23 -13.72 -11.39
CA SER A 608 -18.31 -12.58 -11.51
C SER A 608 -16.85 -13.02 -11.38
N THR A 609 -16.52 -13.79 -10.34
CA THR A 609 -15.15 -14.27 -10.11
C THR A 609 -14.64 -15.13 -11.26
N TYR A 610 -15.48 -16.01 -11.81
CA TYR A 610 -15.12 -16.83 -12.96
C TYR A 610 -14.80 -15.98 -14.19
N LEU A 611 -15.64 -14.99 -14.50
CA LEU A 611 -15.39 -14.05 -15.60
C LEU A 611 -14.12 -13.20 -15.39
N ASP A 612 -13.77 -12.90 -14.14
CA ASP A 612 -12.56 -12.15 -13.79
C ASP A 612 -11.27 -12.99 -13.93
N THR A 613 -11.37 -14.32 -13.84
CA THR A 613 -10.20 -15.22 -13.70
C THR A 613 -10.01 -16.17 -14.87
N LEU A 614 -11.07 -16.84 -15.33
CA LEU A 614 -11.04 -17.92 -16.32
C LEU A 614 -11.73 -17.55 -17.64
N GLY A 615 -12.33 -16.35 -17.74
CA GLY A 615 -12.94 -15.83 -18.95
C GLY A 615 -14.37 -16.35 -19.19
N GLN A 616 -14.73 -16.63 -20.44
CA GLN A 616 -16.12 -16.93 -20.83
C GLN A 616 -16.56 -18.32 -20.33
N PRO A 617 -17.77 -18.46 -19.74
CA PRO A 617 -18.33 -19.78 -19.45
C PRO A 617 -18.68 -20.51 -20.75
N ARG A 618 -18.95 -21.81 -20.67
CA ARG A 618 -19.44 -22.56 -21.83
C ARG A 618 -20.87 -22.14 -22.16
N PHE A 619 -21.71 -22.06 -21.13
CA PHE A 619 -23.04 -21.44 -21.22
C PHE A 619 -23.38 -20.69 -19.93
N CYS A 620 -24.09 -19.57 -20.09
CA CYS A 620 -24.73 -18.82 -19.02
C CYS A 620 -26.23 -19.05 -19.09
N ILE A 621 -26.79 -19.59 -18.02
CA ILE A 621 -28.19 -19.99 -17.95
C ILE A 621 -28.92 -19.05 -17.01
N ILE A 622 -30.00 -18.46 -17.49
CA ILE A 622 -30.86 -17.54 -16.73
C ILE A 622 -32.33 -17.96 -16.85
N ALA A 623 -33.15 -17.54 -15.88
CA ALA A 623 -34.58 -17.79 -15.89
C ALA A 623 -35.32 -16.76 -16.76
N GLU A 624 -36.44 -17.15 -17.39
CA GLU A 624 -37.26 -16.28 -18.24
C GLU A 624 -37.76 -15.01 -17.53
N SER A 625 -38.17 -15.12 -16.25
CA SER A 625 -38.56 -13.98 -15.41
C SER A 625 -37.47 -12.91 -15.28
N THR A 626 -36.20 -13.30 -15.43
CA THR A 626 -35.05 -12.39 -15.43
C THR A 626 -35.11 -11.40 -16.60
N LEU A 627 -35.73 -11.77 -17.71
CA LEU A 627 -35.87 -10.92 -18.88
C LEU A 627 -37.05 -9.94 -18.80
N SER A 628 -38.05 -10.23 -17.97
CA SER A 628 -39.24 -9.38 -17.82
C SER A 628 -39.19 -8.44 -16.61
N ASP A 629 -38.45 -8.78 -15.56
CA ASP A 629 -38.36 -7.97 -14.33
C ASP A 629 -37.15 -7.03 -14.35
N HIS A 630 -37.41 -5.72 -14.46
CA HIS A 630 -36.40 -4.66 -14.47
C HIS A 630 -35.47 -4.65 -13.24
N LYS A 631 -35.96 -5.02 -12.05
CA LYS A 631 -35.10 -5.10 -10.85
C LYS A 631 -34.09 -6.24 -10.96
N MET A 632 -34.51 -7.34 -11.55
CA MET A 632 -33.70 -8.56 -11.68
C MET A 632 -32.71 -8.45 -12.83
N GLN A 633 -33.12 -7.82 -13.94
CA GLN A 633 -32.20 -7.38 -14.99
C GLN A 633 -31.09 -6.51 -14.44
N HIS A 634 -31.41 -5.49 -13.64
CA HIS A 634 -30.41 -4.58 -13.09
C HIS A 634 -29.42 -5.30 -12.16
N SER A 635 -29.86 -6.32 -11.41
CA SER A 635 -28.98 -7.09 -10.53
C SER A 635 -28.00 -7.99 -11.30
N LEU A 636 -28.43 -8.54 -12.44
CA LEU A 636 -27.64 -9.45 -13.26
C LEU A 636 -26.88 -8.76 -14.39
N GLN A 637 -27.20 -7.50 -14.68
CA GLN A 637 -26.56 -6.68 -15.72
C GLN A 637 -25.02 -6.69 -15.67
N PRO A 638 -24.36 -6.61 -14.49
CA PRO A 638 -22.90 -6.65 -14.42
C PRO A 638 -22.29 -7.96 -14.91
N VAL A 639 -23.03 -9.07 -14.84
CA VAL A 639 -22.59 -10.39 -15.30
C VAL A 639 -23.03 -10.64 -16.74
N ILE A 640 -24.29 -10.37 -17.07
CA ILE A 640 -24.86 -10.57 -18.42
C ILE A 640 -24.11 -9.74 -19.47
N SER A 641 -23.78 -8.47 -19.16
CA SER A 641 -23.07 -7.58 -20.09
C SER A 641 -21.64 -8.02 -20.43
N ARG A 642 -21.09 -8.98 -19.69
CA ARG A 642 -19.72 -9.49 -19.86
C ARG A 642 -19.69 -10.82 -20.62
N ILE A 643 -20.84 -11.38 -20.97
CA ILE A 643 -20.97 -12.71 -21.56
C ILE A 643 -21.37 -12.57 -23.03
N GLU A 644 -20.75 -13.37 -23.89
CA GLU A 644 -21.13 -13.44 -25.30
C GLU A 644 -22.57 -13.92 -25.44
N LEU A 645 -23.39 -13.20 -26.20
CA LEU A 645 -24.82 -13.51 -26.38
C LEU A 645 -25.07 -14.94 -26.89
N ALA A 646 -24.16 -15.48 -27.72
CA ALA A 646 -24.25 -16.85 -28.24
C ALA A 646 -24.14 -17.94 -27.14
N ARG A 647 -23.62 -17.58 -25.96
CA ARG A 647 -23.46 -18.46 -24.80
C ARG A 647 -24.59 -18.31 -23.79
N MET A 648 -25.54 -17.40 -24.02
CA MET A 648 -26.68 -17.20 -23.15
C MET A 648 -27.83 -18.14 -23.52
N VAL A 649 -28.38 -18.83 -22.51
CA VAL A 649 -29.53 -19.73 -22.64
C VAL A 649 -30.58 -19.32 -21.61
N VAL A 650 -31.80 -19.15 -22.07
CA VAL A 650 -32.94 -18.81 -21.22
C VAL A 650 -33.76 -20.07 -20.97
N LEU A 651 -34.02 -20.40 -19.71
CA LEU A 651 -34.94 -21.48 -19.33
C LEU A 651 -36.24 -20.88 -18.79
N SER A 652 -37.37 -21.57 -19.00
CA SER A 652 -38.58 -21.22 -18.24
C SER A 652 -38.31 -21.32 -16.74
N ASP A 653 -39.00 -20.51 -15.93
CA ASP A 653 -38.77 -20.46 -14.48
C ASP A 653 -38.95 -21.85 -13.82
N THR A 654 -39.89 -22.65 -14.34
CA THR A 654 -40.17 -24.02 -13.88
C THR A 654 -39.06 -25.01 -14.17
N LEU A 655 -38.29 -24.81 -15.26
CA LEU A 655 -37.12 -25.63 -15.59
C LEU A 655 -35.90 -25.14 -14.81
N PHE A 656 -35.72 -23.83 -14.72
CA PHE A 656 -34.61 -23.22 -13.98
C PHE A 656 -34.63 -23.62 -12.49
N ALA A 657 -35.82 -23.60 -11.86
CA ALA A 657 -36.00 -24.00 -10.47
C ALA A 657 -35.65 -25.48 -10.19
N GLN A 658 -35.66 -26.35 -11.21
CA GLN A 658 -35.24 -27.75 -11.06
C GLN A 658 -33.72 -27.94 -11.09
N LEU A 659 -32.97 -26.94 -11.52
CA LEU A 659 -31.50 -26.97 -11.58
C LEU A 659 -30.86 -26.24 -10.39
N SER A 660 -31.53 -25.23 -9.87
CA SER A 660 -31.03 -24.37 -8.80
C SER A 660 -31.07 -25.08 -7.44
N THR A 661 -29.97 -24.97 -6.69
CA THR A 661 -29.82 -25.50 -5.34
C THR A 661 -30.20 -24.49 -4.24
N LEU A 662 -30.47 -23.25 -4.63
CA LEU A 662 -30.77 -22.16 -3.70
C LEU A 662 -32.27 -22.06 -3.41
N ALA A 663 -32.64 -21.98 -2.14
CA ALA A 663 -34.03 -21.96 -1.67
C ALA A 663 -34.91 -20.80 -2.21
N ARG A 664 -34.32 -19.82 -2.90
CA ARG A 664 -34.98 -18.66 -3.53
C ARG A 664 -35.01 -18.70 -5.06
N ALA A 665 -34.65 -19.83 -5.68
CA ALA A 665 -34.64 -20.01 -7.14
C ALA A 665 -35.93 -19.58 -7.85
N ALA A 666 -37.08 -19.76 -7.18
CA ALA A 666 -38.40 -19.50 -7.73
C ALA A 666 -38.77 -17.99 -7.80
N GLN A 667 -37.93 -17.09 -7.29
CA GLN A 667 -38.21 -15.64 -7.27
C GLN A 667 -37.37 -14.84 -8.29
N GLY A 668 -36.68 -15.53 -9.21
CA GLY A 668 -35.81 -14.90 -10.23
C GLY A 668 -34.51 -14.33 -9.63
N GLY A 669 -33.58 -13.90 -10.49
CA GLY A 669 -32.39 -13.12 -10.09
C GLY A 669 -31.13 -13.92 -9.78
N ASN A 670 -31.07 -15.15 -10.27
CA ASN A 670 -29.90 -16.01 -10.12
C ASN A 670 -29.36 -16.44 -11.49
N VAL A 671 -28.09 -16.87 -11.53
CA VAL A 671 -27.40 -17.30 -12.74
C VAL A 671 -26.67 -18.60 -12.50
N ILE A 672 -26.73 -19.50 -13.48
CA ILE A 672 -26.00 -20.78 -13.47
C ILE A 672 -25.03 -20.79 -14.64
N PHE A 673 -23.74 -20.97 -14.36
CA PHE A 673 -22.73 -21.19 -15.39
C PHE A 673 -22.48 -22.68 -15.57
N LEU A 674 -22.49 -23.13 -16.82
CA LEU A 674 -21.87 -24.39 -17.20
C LEU A 674 -20.40 -24.10 -17.54
N ILE A 675 -19.49 -24.68 -16.75
CA ILE A 675 -18.05 -24.49 -16.87
C ILE A 675 -17.36 -25.83 -17.12
N ASP A 676 -16.21 -25.78 -17.81
CA ASP A 676 -15.30 -26.93 -17.88
C ASP A 676 -14.46 -26.94 -16.59
N ILE A 677 -14.26 -28.12 -15.98
CA ILE A 677 -13.43 -28.26 -14.79
C ILE A 677 -11.97 -28.18 -15.25
N PRO A 678 -11.20 -27.17 -14.82
CA PRO A 678 -9.80 -27.05 -15.24
C PRO A 678 -9.01 -28.27 -14.73
N ALA A 679 -8.30 -28.95 -15.64
CA ALA A 679 -7.32 -29.95 -15.24
C ALA A 679 -6.11 -29.23 -14.63
N PRO A 680 -5.62 -29.63 -13.44
CA PRO A 680 -4.39 -29.05 -12.92
C PRO A 680 -3.21 -29.49 -13.79
N GLU A 681 -2.61 -28.56 -14.54
CA GLU A 681 -1.32 -28.79 -15.19
C GLU A 681 -0.20 -28.70 -14.16
N LEU A 682 0.46 -29.82 -13.88
CA LEU A 682 1.73 -29.84 -13.17
C LEU A 682 2.86 -29.83 -14.20
N SER A 683 3.44 -28.66 -14.42
CA SER A 683 4.41 -28.43 -15.49
C SER A 683 5.83 -28.94 -15.19
N GLN A 684 6.13 -29.47 -14.00
CA GLN A 684 7.46 -30.03 -13.71
C GLN A 684 7.40 -31.26 -12.81
N LYS A 685 8.06 -32.34 -13.25
CA LYS A 685 8.37 -33.53 -12.45
C LYS A 685 9.19 -33.07 -11.24
N ILE A 686 8.68 -33.27 -10.02
CA ILE A 686 9.40 -32.94 -8.79
C ILE A 686 10.54 -33.96 -8.63
N THR A 687 11.78 -33.54 -8.88
CA THR A 687 12.98 -34.40 -8.85
C THR A 687 13.70 -34.42 -7.50
N ARG A 688 13.02 -34.06 -6.40
CA ARG A 688 13.60 -34.01 -5.04
C ARG A 688 12.74 -34.82 -4.07
N ASP A 689 13.38 -35.35 -3.02
CA ASP A 689 12.74 -36.18 -2.00
C ASP A 689 11.50 -35.48 -1.42
N CYS A 690 10.32 -36.00 -1.79
CA CYS A 690 9.03 -35.43 -1.41
C CYS A 690 8.31 -36.38 -0.47
N ILE A 691 7.74 -35.85 0.62
CA ILE A 691 7.11 -36.64 1.67
C ILE A 691 5.60 -36.41 1.65
N ILE A 692 4.83 -37.50 1.55
CA ILE A 692 3.37 -37.54 1.53
C ILE A 692 2.81 -38.03 2.85
N LEU A 693 1.75 -37.37 3.29
CA LEU A 693 0.82 -37.87 4.30
C LEU A 693 -0.48 -38.25 3.59
N ASP A 694 -0.75 -39.55 3.48
CA ASP A 694 -1.91 -40.09 2.78
C ASP A 694 -2.77 -40.97 3.69
N GLY A 695 -4.08 -41.07 3.42
CA GLY A 695 -5.00 -41.94 4.16
C GLY A 695 -5.40 -41.44 5.56
N VAL A 696 -5.61 -40.13 5.72
CA VAL A 696 -5.66 -39.47 7.05
C VAL A 696 -6.98 -39.62 7.83
N GLN A 697 -7.73 -40.69 7.57
CA GLN A 697 -8.85 -41.13 8.41
C GLN A 697 -8.96 -42.66 8.54
N ASP A 698 -8.06 -43.45 7.93
CA ASP A 698 -8.03 -44.88 8.19
C ASP A 698 -6.99 -45.21 9.26
N ALA A 699 -7.41 -45.92 10.31
CA ALA A 699 -6.54 -46.40 11.37
C ALA A 699 -5.46 -47.39 10.85
N ASP A 700 -5.62 -47.88 9.61
CA ASP A 700 -4.71 -48.81 8.94
C ASP A 700 -3.89 -48.11 7.85
N SER A 701 -2.90 -47.33 8.28
CA SER A 701 -1.74 -47.03 7.42
C SER A 701 -0.69 -48.13 7.56
N HIS A 702 -1.10 -49.38 7.28
CA HIS A 702 -0.19 -50.51 7.15
C HIS A 702 0.71 -50.31 5.93
N ASN A 703 1.89 -49.70 6.17
CA ASN A 703 3.10 -49.60 5.33
C ASN A 703 3.76 -48.22 5.30
N ALA A 704 3.23 -47.21 6.02
CA ALA A 704 3.84 -45.89 6.04
C ALA A 704 4.77 -45.69 7.26
N THR A 705 6.03 -45.37 6.98
CA THR A 705 7.08 -45.10 7.99
C THR A 705 6.72 -43.91 8.89
N SER A 706 7.12 -43.96 10.16
CA SER A 706 6.87 -42.85 11.09
C SER A 706 7.63 -41.59 10.65
N ILE A 707 6.99 -40.42 10.74
CA ILE A 707 7.61 -39.11 10.48
C ILE A 707 8.85 -38.89 11.37
N TYR A 708 8.86 -39.46 12.58
CA TYR A 708 9.98 -39.33 13.51
C TYR A 708 11.23 -40.10 13.07
N GLN A 709 11.09 -40.95 12.05
CA GLN A 709 12.17 -41.74 11.47
C GLN A 709 12.72 -41.13 10.16
N GLN A 710 12.17 -40.00 9.70
CA GLN A 710 12.63 -39.31 8.50
C GLN A 710 13.64 -38.20 8.81
N ASP A 711 14.63 -38.04 7.92
CA ASP A 711 15.58 -36.94 7.98
C ASP A 711 14.96 -35.65 7.46
N LEU A 712 14.38 -34.88 8.38
CA LEU A 712 13.73 -33.59 8.09
C LEU A 712 14.73 -32.41 8.09
N ILE A 713 16.03 -32.66 8.01
CA ILE A 713 17.07 -31.61 8.00
C ILE A 713 17.35 -31.14 6.56
N LYS A 714 17.09 -31.99 5.56
CA LYS A 714 17.22 -31.64 4.13
C LYS A 714 16.02 -30.80 3.65
N PRO A 715 16.09 -30.13 2.48
CA PRO A 715 14.91 -29.47 1.89
C PRO A 715 13.92 -30.51 1.38
N PHE A 716 12.66 -30.45 1.83
CA PHE A 716 11.60 -31.35 1.38
C PHE A 716 10.30 -30.57 1.14
N ALA A 717 9.41 -31.13 0.32
CA ALA A 717 8.08 -30.59 0.09
C ALA A 717 7.02 -31.49 0.74
N TRP A 718 6.04 -30.84 1.36
CA TRP A 718 4.87 -31.45 1.95
C TRP A 718 3.71 -31.47 0.96
N ILE A 719 3.06 -32.63 0.84
CA ILE A 719 1.80 -32.79 0.11
C ILE A 719 0.71 -33.24 1.08
N TRP A 720 -0.40 -32.52 1.09
CA TRP A 720 -1.54 -32.76 1.99
C TRP A 720 -2.82 -32.91 1.17
N GLY A 721 -3.62 -33.89 1.56
CA GLY A 721 -4.88 -34.22 0.91
C GLY A 721 -6.10 -33.64 1.61
N ASN A 722 -7.26 -33.76 0.97
CA ASN A 722 -8.52 -33.28 1.55
C ASN A 722 -8.92 -34.14 2.76
N GLU A 723 -9.55 -33.51 3.75
CA GLU A 723 -10.01 -34.16 4.98
C GLU A 723 -11.02 -35.26 4.63
N GLY A 724 -10.70 -36.51 4.97
CA GLY A 724 -11.50 -37.71 4.68
C GLY A 724 -11.34 -38.32 3.28
N ALA A 725 -10.78 -37.60 2.30
CA ALA A 725 -10.56 -38.13 0.93
C ALA A 725 -9.08 -38.41 0.59
N GLY A 726 -8.15 -37.91 1.41
CA GLY A 726 -6.71 -38.14 1.22
C GLY A 726 -6.13 -37.35 0.05
N VAL A 727 -4.87 -37.65 -0.30
CA VAL A 727 -4.15 -37.02 -1.41
C VAL A 727 -4.59 -37.66 -2.73
N SER A 728 -4.66 -36.93 -3.84
CA SER A 728 -5.04 -37.52 -5.14
C SER A 728 -3.97 -38.52 -5.65
N ALA A 729 -4.39 -39.50 -6.46
CA ALA A 729 -3.48 -40.55 -6.94
C ALA A 729 -2.28 -40.01 -7.72
N THR A 730 -2.48 -38.95 -8.51
CA THR A 730 -1.42 -38.28 -9.28
C THR A 730 -0.34 -37.70 -8.37
N TRP A 731 -0.72 -37.10 -7.24
CA TRP A 731 0.23 -36.58 -6.27
C TRP A 731 0.92 -37.70 -5.49
N ARG A 732 0.21 -38.79 -5.14
CA ARG A 732 0.80 -39.98 -4.48
C ARG A 732 1.95 -40.58 -5.27
N GLU A 733 1.79 -40.70 -6.59
CA GLU A 733 2.82 -41.23 -7.48
C GLU A 733 4.05 -40.32 -7.61
N HIS A 734 3.92 -39.03 -7.27
CA HIS A 734 4.98 -38.04 -7.41
C HIS A 734 5.77 -37.78 -6.11
N ALA A 735 5.43 -38.42 -5.00
CA ALA A 735 6.24 -38.33 -3.79
C ALA A 735 7.27 -39.44 -3.67
N ALA A 736 8.40 -39.10 -3.07
CA ALA A 736 9.49 -40.03 -2.79
C ALA A 736 9.21 -40.90 -1.55
N HIS A 737 8.46 -40.40 -0.57
CA HIS A 737 8.19 -41.08 0.70
C HIS A 737 6.74 -40.89 1.14
N SER A 738 6.16 -41.93 1.76
CA SER A 738 4.87 -41.85 2.47
C SER A 738 5.11 -42.04 3.97
N VAL A 739 4.60 -41.12 4.79
CA VAL A 739 4.86 -41.11 6.24
C VAL A 739 3.58 -40.96 7.04
N THR A 740 3.64 -41.39 8.31
CA THR A 740 2.54 -41.25 9.28
C THR A 740 3.00 -40.54 10.55
N ILE A 741 2.08 -39.93 11.28
CA ILE A 741 2.34 -39.39 12.62
C ILE A 741 1.71 -40.34 13.65
N PRO A 742 2.48 -41.22 14.30
CA PRO A 742 1.92 -42.13 15.29
C PRO A 742 1.47 -41.36 16.54
N GLN A 743 0.26 -41.68 17.06
CA GLN A 743 -0.25 -41.16 18.33
C GLN A 743 -0.43 -42.28 19.37
N PRO A 744 -0.14 -42.03 20.66
CA PRO A 744 -0.41 -43.00 21.71
C PRO A 744 -1.90 -43.01 22.09
N GLY A 745 -2.54 -44.17 22.02
CA GLY A 745 -3.82 -44.43 22.72
C GLY A 745 -5.11 -44.35 21.89
N GLY A 746 -5.13 -44.85 20.65
CA GLY A 746 -6.38 -45.25 19.97
C GLY A 746 -7.43 -44.14 19.77
N MET A 747 -7.02 -42.87 19.63
CA MET A 747 -7.91 -41.78 19.23
C MET A 747 -7.58 -41.27 17.82
N GLU A 748 -8.64 -41.01 17.05
CA GLU A 748 -8.59 -40.52 15.67
C GLU A 748 -8.18 -39.03 15.57
N SER A 749 -7.49 -38.73 14.47
CA SER A 749 -6.71 -37.51 14.19
C SER A 749 -7.53 -36.23 14.02
N ILE A 750 -6.96 -35.08 14.40
CA ILE A 750 -7.31 -33.79 13.78
C ILE A 750 -6.04 -33.07 13.27
N ASN A 751 -5.93 -33.03 11.95
CA ASN A 751 -4.79 -32.59 11.14
C ASN A 751 -4.49 -31.08 11.19
N VAL A 752 -5.19 -30.32 12.03
CA VAL A 752 -4.99 -28.88 12.18
C VAL A 752 -3.79 -28.56 13.07
N ALA A 753 -3.36 -29.48 13.95
CA ALA A 753 -2.30 -29.21 14.92
C ALA A 753 -0.91 -29.01 14.29
N ALA A 754 -0.57 -29.75 13.23
CA ALA A 754 0.71 -29.63 12.54
C ALA A 754 0.74 -28.40 11.60
N ALA A 755 -0.34 -28.11 10.87
CA ALA A 755 -0.49 -26.86 10.11
C ALA A 755 -0.50 -25.61 11.03
N ALA A 756 -1.08 -25.72 12.24
CA ALA A 756 -1.11 -24.64 13.22
C ALA A 756 0.23 -24.44 13.96
N ALA A 757 1.11 -25.44 14.03
CA ALA A 757 2.41 -25.32 14.69
C ALA A 757 3.34 -24.33 13.96
N ASN A 758 3.22 -24.21 12.64
CA ASN A 758 4.11 -23.40 11.79
C ASN A 758 3.56 -22.06 11.31
N SER A 759 2.28 -21.73 11.55
CA SER A 759 1.77 -20.36 11.32
C SER A 759 1.85 -19.50 12.59
N LYS A 760 2.27 -18.22 12.46
CA LYS A 760 2.31 -17.24 13.57
C LYS A 760 0.95 -17.09 14.29
N VAL A 761 -0.15 -17.49 13.65
CA VAL A 761 -1.51 -17.48 14.21
C VAL A 761 -1.78 -18.70 15.10
N GLY A 762 -1.32 -19.89 14.71
CA GLY A 762 -1.55 -21.12 15.47
C GLY A 762 -0.75 -21.20 16.79
N LYS A 763 0.45 -20.60 16.86
CA LYS A 763 1.20 -20.45 18.12
C LYS A 763 0.43 -19.67 19.20
N LYS A 764 -0.41 -18.69 18.81
CA LYS A 764 -1.29 -17.94 19.74
C LYS A 764 -2.50 -18.77 20.18
N ALA A 765 -3.07 -19.57 19.28
CA ALA A 765 -4.21 -20.45 19.58
C ALA A 765 -3.81 -21.58 20.55
N ILE A 766 -2.65 -22.21 20.35
CA ILE A 766 -2.10 -23.25 21.23
C ILE A 766 -1.81 -22.69 22.63
N LYS A 767 -1.28 -21.47 22.74
CA LYS A 767 -1.02 -20.80 24.03
C LYS A 767 -2.32 -20.43 24.77
N LYS A 768 -3.41 -20.16 24.04
CA LYS A 768 -4.75 -19.88 24.60
C LYS A 768 -5.49 -21.17 24.99
N ALA A 769 -5.27 -22.25 24.24
CA ALA A 769 -5.77 -23.60 24.52
C ALA A 769 -5.13 -24.22 25.76
N ARG A 770 -3.79 -24.12 25.92
CA ARG A 770 -3.07 -24.51 27.15
C ARG A 770 -3.56 -23.77 28.39
N LYS A 771 -3.97 -22.50 28.24
CA LYS A 771 -4.51 -21.70 29.35
C LYS A 771 -5.97 -22.02 29.71
N LYS A 772 -6.75 -22.60 28.78
CA LYS A 772 -8.16 -23.00 29.01
C LYS A 772 -8.31 -24.47 29.42
N ALA A 773 -7.39 -25.35 29.02
CA ALA A 773 -7.37 -26.76 29.41
C ALA A 773 -7.16 -26.98 30.93
N SER A 774 -6.65 -25.97 31.65
CA SER A 774 -6.51 -25.99 33.12
C SER A 774 -7.85 -25.80 33.88
N LYS A 775 -8.97 -25.52 33.20
CA LYS A 775 -10.28 -25.34 33.86
C LYS A 775 -11.36 -26.22 33.21
N LYS A 776 -11.61 -27.36 33.88
CA LYS A 776 -12.81 -28.22 33.86
C LYS A 776 -13.48 -28.46 32.49
N VAL A 777 -13.34 -29.72 32.07
CA VAL A 777 -14.20 -30.48 31.15
C VAL A 777 -15.69 -30.21 31.42
N ARG A 778 -16.43 -29.75 30.39
CA ARG A 778 -17.81 -30.18 30.07
C ARG A 778 -18.30 -29.60 28.73
N LYS A 779 -18.49 -30.52 27.77
CA LYS A 779 -19.49 -30.60 26.69
C LYS A 779 -19.89 -29.31 25.95
N LYS A 780 -19.20 -29.02 24.85
CA LYS A 780 -19.77 -28.63 23.54
C LYS A 780 -18.69 -28.81 22.46
N PRO A 781 -18.98 -29.44 21.30
CA PRO A 781 -18.00 -29.52 20.22
C PRO A 781 -17.74 -28.12 19.67
N TRP A 782 -16.46 -27.75 19.57
CA TRP A 782 -16.03 -26.48 19.02
C TRP A 782 -16.18 -26.56 17.49
N LYS A 783 -17.03 -25.72 16.89
CA LYS A 783 -17.11 -25.60 15.42
C LYS A 783 -15.91 -24.78 14.92
N ILE A 784 -14.90 -25.48 14.41
CA ILE A 784 -13.61 -24.95 13.90
C ILE A 784 -13.80 -23.93 12.76
N LYS A 785 -14.91 -23.99 12.03
CA LYS A 785 -15.24 -23.13 10.87
C LYS A 785 -15.23 -21.62 11.19
N GLU A 786 -15.54 -21.22 12.41
CA GLU A 786 -15.58 -19.80 12.80
C GLU A 786 -14.21 -19.22 13.20
N ILE A 787 -13.22 -20.06 13.51
CA ILE A 787 -11.90 -19.60 14.00
C ILE A 787 -10.94 -19.30 12.84
N MET A 788 -11.10 -19.98 11.70
CA MET A 788 -10.14 -19.88 10.59
C MET A 788 -10.68 -19.16 9.34
N GLY A 789 -11.98 -18.90 9.24
CA GLY A 789 -12.54 -18.15 8.10
C GLY A 789 -12.27 -18.77 6.72
N LEU A 790 -12.00 -20.08 6.66
CA LEU A 790 -11.85 -20.83 5.42
C LEU A 790 -13.17 -21.57 5.13
N SER A 791 -13.64 -21.52 3.89
CA SER A 791 -14.77 -22.33 3.44
C SER A 791 -14.30 -23.76 3.11
N ASP A 792 -15.18 -24.75 3.30
CA ASP A 792 -14.87 -26.19 3.24
C ASP A 792 -14.39 -26.73 1.85
N ARG A 793 -14.09 -25.89 0.85
CA ARG A 793 -14.02 -26.37 -0.53
C ARG A 793 -12.73 -26.28 -1.31
N ASP A 794 -11.72 -25.51 -0.92
CA ASP A 794 -10.55 -25.36 -1.80
C ASP A 794 -9.23 -25.31 -1.03
N CYS A 795 -8.57 -26.46 -0.84
CA CYS A 795 -7.14 -26.55 -0.53
C CYS A 795 -6.61 -27.97 -0.84
N GLU A 796 -6.20 -28.24 -2.08
CA GLU A 796 -5.02 -29.08 -2.31
C GLU A 796 -3.81 -28.14 -2.37
N GLY A 797 -2.76 -28.39 -1.59
CA GLY A 797 -1.62 -27.48 -1.49
C GLY A 797 -0.29 -28.22 -1.35
N LEU A 798 0.64 -27.93 -2.26
CA LEU A 798 2.06 -28.26 -2.11
C LEU A 798 2.72 -27.14 -1.29
N PHE A 799 3.30 -27.48 -0.14
CA PHE A 799 4.16 -26.55 0.61
C PHE A 799 5.60 -27.00 0.50
N VAL A 800 6.41 -26.27 -0.26
CA VAL A 800 7.86 -26.50 -0.37
C VAL A 800 8.54 -25.91 0.86
N HIS A 801 9.15 -26.75 1.70
CA HIS A 801 10.04 -26.28 2.75
C HIS A 801 11.45 -26.14 2.15
N HIS A 802 11.82 -24.92 1.77
CA HIS A 802 13.24 -24.62 1.60
C HIS A 802 13.87 -24.61 2.99
N ALA A 803 14.78 -25.55 3.25
CA ALA A 803 15.82 -25.30 4.23
C ALA A 803 16.60 -24.11 3.70
N ILE A 804 16.35 -22.94 4.28
CA ILE A 804 17.12 -21.73 4.02
C ILE A 804 18.52 -22.03 4.57
N THR A 805 19.43 -22.48 3.71
CA THR A 805 20.84 -22.15 3.86
C THR A 805 21.06 -20.68 3.47
N PRO A 806 22.03 -20.00 4.10
CA PRO A 806 21.97 -18.55 4.32
C PRO A 806 22.51 -17.77 3.12
N GLU A 807 21.61 -17.12 2.37
CA GLU A 807 21.90 -15.91 1.56
C GLU A 807 20.70 -14.95 1.63
#